data_AF-A0A942JAW2-F1
#
_entry.id   AF-A0A942JAW2-F1
#
_cell.length_a   1.000
_cell.length_b   1.000
_cell.length_c   1.000
_cell.angle_alpha   90.00
_cell.angle_beta   90.00
_cell.angle_gamma   90.00
#
_symmetry.space_group_name_H-M   'P 1'
#
loop_
_entity.id
_entity.type
_entity.pdbx_description
1 polymer ?
#
loop_
_entity_poly.entity_id
_entity_poly.type
_entity_poly.pdbx_seq_one_letter_code
_entity_poly.pdbx_strand_id
1 'polypeptide(L)'
;MAHAPPTTPSPDEVAVRLQAAGLDADASTRRRAEYSSDASLYRVPPAVVAYPRDGDDLVAAVSVSRSLGVPITARGAGTSIAGNAVGPGIVLDVRRHLARIIEVDPEARRAVVEPGVVLDDLQAAAAPYGLRFGPDPSSHDRCTIGGMVGNNACGSRALGYGRTVDNVIDLDVVAGTGERFVAGDVTRAPAGPAAAARDLVTAHADLVRAELDRFSRQVSGYGLHHLLPEHGGDLARALVGSEGTCALTAAATLRLVPVPTATALVVLGYPDMAAAADVVPGLLDHGAVAIEGMDARIVEVVRASNRPVPLLPRGGGWLIVELAGESTGEVAARVAPLVADADALDHRVITDPAEARALWRIREDGAGLVTRVAAAPSHAGWEDAAVPPARLGAYLRGFERLLADHGLAGVPYGHFGDGCIHVRIDFPFDAADGTAVFRRFLTEAAELVTAHGGSLSGEHGDGRARSELLPIMYGPQMLGLFAAFKHLFDPGDLLNPGVLVRPAPLDEAVRVATRPRLTTGLAMLYDDDGGDFAAAVHRCTGVGRCTVAHAAEGRVMCPSYLATGDEKDSTRGRARVLQEMIDGRLLDGGWAAPEVHDALDLCLACKGCASDCPTGVDMATYRAEVLHQTYRRRRRPRTHYTLGWLPRWARLAGRMPRLANALLGAPLLDRLAKSVAGVDRRRAVPAFATADLHGWFAARPAPTDPGEGEILLWVDTFTERFSPEVAHAAVEVLESAGLRVRLFDADACCGLTWISTGQLDTARRMVRRTVDALAAEVDTAGGALTIVGLEPSCTAVLRHDALDLLGHDDPAARTVAGATRTLAEVLAGRRPDWTPPRLDGVTVVAQPHCHHHAVMGWQADRALLAACGATVEVVGGCCGLAGDFGMERGRYDISMRIAETALLPAIRAAGDEAVVLADGFSCRTQVAQLAGRRSVHLAQLLAGADGVAERR
;
A
#
# COMPACT_ATOMS: atom_id res chain seq x y z
N MET A 1 38.66 12.87 40.30
CA MET A 1 37.27 12.37 40.28
C MET A 1 37.04 11.78 38.90
N ALA A 2 36.98 10.45 38.79
CA ALA A 2 36.70 9.80 37.52
C ALA A 2 35.26 10.14 37.11
N HIS A 3 35.09 10.84 35.99
CA HIS A 3 33.76 11.01 35.38
C HIS A 3 33.27 9.61 34.99
N ALA A 4 32.19 9.16 35.65
CA ALA A 4 31.41 8.06 35.11
C ALA A 4 31.04 8.41 33.66
N PRO A 5 31.08 7.44 32.72
CA PRO A 5 30.65 7.69 31.36
C PRO A 5 29.23 8.27 31.39
N PRO A 6 28.90 9.27 30.57
CA PRO A 6 27.56 9.82 30.52
C PRO A 6 26.59 8.67 30.27
N THR A 7 25.67 8.46 31.20
CA THR A 7 24.62 7.45 31.08
C THR A 7 23.73 7.84 29.90
N THR A 8 23.59 6.95 28.91
CA THR A 8 22.64 7.14 27.82
C THR A 8 21.24 7.34 28.41
N PRO A 9 20.53 8.43 28.09
CA PRO A 9 19.21 8.70 28.67
C PRO A 9 18.22 7.60 28.28
N SER A 10 17.30 7.29 29.19
CA SER A 10 16.26 6.30 28.89
C SER A 10 15.24 6.85 27.89
N PRO A 11 14.53 5.99 27.13
CA PRO A 11 13.42 6.41 26.27
C PRO A 11 12.41 7.35 26.95
N ASP A 12 12.03 7.03 28.19
CA ASP A 12 11.09 7.84 28.99
C ASP A 12 11.67 9.21 29.36
N GLU A 13 12.97 9.28 29.69
CA GLU A 13 13.64 10.53 29.98
C GLU A 13 13.63 11.45 28.76
N VAL A 14 13.93 10.92 27.56
CA VAL A 14 13.89 11.71 26.32
C VAL A 14 12.46 12.19 26.04
N ALA A 15 11.46 11.32 26.17
CA ALA A 15 10.05 11.69 25.95
C ALA A 15 9.59 12.80 26.92
N VAL A 16 9.90 12.68 28.21
CA VAL A 16 9.56 13.71 29.21
C VAL A 16 10.20 15.06 28.87
N ARG A 17 11.45 15.07 28.39
CA ARG A 17 12.14 16.31 28.01
C ARG A 17 11.54 16.95 26.76
N LEU A 18 11.13 16.16 25.77
CA LEU A 18 10.41 16.65 24.59
C LEU A 18 9.02 17.21 24.97
N GLN A 19 8.29 16.51 25.83
CA GLN A 19 6.98 16.96 26.33
C GLN A 19 7.09 18.25 27.15
N ALA A 20 8.12 18.37 28.00
CA ALA A 20 8.41 19.59 28.73
C ALA A 20 8.77 20.77 27.80
N ALA A 21 9.24 20.48 26.59
CA ALA A 21 9.50 21.45 25.54
C ALA A 21 8.29 21.72 24.62
N GLY A 22 7.13 21.09 24.88
CA GLY A 22 5.87 21.33 24.15
C GLY A 22 5.52 20.29 23.07
N LEU A 23 6.41 19.32 22.80
CA LEU A 23 6.19 18.32 21.74
C LEU A 23 5.30 17.17 22.22
N ASP A 24 4.43 16.67 21.33
CA ASP A 24 3.84 15.34 21.51
C ASP A 24 4.93 14.28 21.26
N ALA A 25 5.19 13.41 22.24
CA ALA A 25 6.23 12.40 22.18
C ALA A 25 5.78 11.09 22.84
N ASP A 26 6.08 9.97 22.19
CA ASP A 26 5.64 8.62 22.56
C ASP A 26 6.84 7.67 22.54
N ALA A 27 7.26 7.22 23.73
CA ALA A 27 8.33 6.25 23.94
C ALA A 27 7.81 4.83 24.19
N SER A 28 6.51 4.58 24.00
CA SER A 28 5.95 3.25 24.19
C SER A 28 6.62 2.23 23.26
N THR A 29 6.79 1.00 23.75
CA THR A 29 7.37 -0.11 22.98
C THR A 29 6.64 -0.33 21.65
N ARG A 30 5.30 -0.23 21.66
CA ARG A 30 4.47 -0.31 20.43
C ARG A 30 4.87 0.76 19.42
N ARG A 31 4.97 2.03 19.85
CA ARG A 31 5.31 3.12 18.95
C ARG A 31 6.73 2.98 18.39
N ARG A 32 7.68 2.59 19.24
CA ARG A 32 9.06 2.33 18.81
C ARG A 32 9.12 1.19 17.79
N ALA A 33 8.28 0.16 17.94
CA ALA A 33 8.15 -0.93 16.97
C ALA A 33 7.62 -0.46 15.62
N GLU A 34 6.56 0.35 15.61
CA GLU A 34 5.95 0.90 14.38
C GLU A 34 6.96 1.71 13.53
N TYR A 35 7.94 2.36 14.18
CA TYR A 35 8.93 3.23 13.55
C TYR A 35 10.35 2.62 13.49
N SER A 36 10.51 1.33 13.82
CA SER A 36 11.82 0.65 13.80
C SER A 36 12.37 0.42 12.38
N SER A 37 11.55 0.64 11.35
CA SER A 37 11.88 0.36 9.95
C SER A 37 11.12 1.32 9.00
N ASP A 38 11.76 1.71 7.91
CA ASP A 38 11.13 2.34 6.73
C ASP A 38 10.88 1.25 5.65
N ALA A 39 10.83 1.59 4.36
CA ALA A 39 10.65 0.61 3.29
C ALA A 39 11.93 -0.17 2.91
N SER A 40 13.03 0.07 3.61
CA SER A 40 14.32 -0.60 3.40
C SER A 40 14.44 -1.94 4.13
N LEU A 41 15.60 -2.57 3.98
CA LEU A 41 16.01 -3.75 4.75
C LEU A 41 16.43 -3.43 6.19
N TYR A 42 16.58 -2.17 6.57
CA TYR A 42 17.18 -1.80 7.84
C TYR A 42 16.18 -1.77 8.98
N ARG A 43 16.60 -2.28 10.14
CA ARG A 43 15.88 -2.19 11.41
C ARG A 43 16.71 -1.43 12.44
N VAL A 44 16.26 -0.23 12.78
CA VAL A 44 16.85 0.63 13.81
C VAL A 44 15.73 1.16 14.72
N PRO A 45 15.46 0.50 15.86
CA PRO A 45 14.43 0.96 16.78
C PRO A 45 14.77 2.33 17.39
N PRO A 46 13.87 3.32 17.33
CA PRO A 46 14.09 4.61 17.98
C PRO A 46 13.96 4.50 19.51
N ALA A 47 14.47 5.51 20.20
CA ALA A 47 14.18 5.74 21.61
C ALA A 47 12.79 6.33 21.79
N VAL A 48 12.42 7.31 20.95
CA VAL A 48 11.13 8.02 21.04
C VAL A 48 10.69 8.49 19.66
N VAL A 49 9.39 8.56 19.45
CA VAL A 49 8.79 9.22 18.27
C VAL A 49 8.11 10.49 18.73
N ALA A 50 8.35 11.62 18.06
CA ALA A 50 7.72 12.89 18.36
C ALA A 50 7.10 13.54 17.12
N TYR A 51 6.06 14.34 17.35
CA TYR A 51 5.18 14.88 16.30
C TYR A 51 5.19 16.41 16.34
N PRO A 52 6.16 17.07 15.69
CA PRO A 52 6.22 18.53 15.61
C PRO A 52 5.00 19.10 14.89
N ARG A 53 4.50 20.26 15.35
CA ARG A 53 3.34 20.95 14.78
C ARG A 53 3.72 22.17 13.94
N ASP A 54 4.89 22.73 14.19
CA ASP A 54 5.44 23.89 13.49
C ASP A 54 6.98 23.85 13.50
N GLY A 55 7.61 24.87 12.91
CA GLY A 55 9.07 24.98 12.89
C GLY A 55 9.69 25.27 14.26
N ASP A 56 8.94 25.80 15.23
CA ASP A 56 9.47 26.08 16.57
C ASP A 56 9.59 24.78 17.38
N ASP A 57 8.67 23.83 17.19
CA ASP A 57 8.81 22.46 17.70
C ASP A 57 10.10 21.78 17.17
N LEU A 58 10.49 22.03 15.92
CA LEU A 58 11.77 21.49 15.37
C LEU A 58 12.98 22.09 16.09
N VAL A 59 12.99 23.40 16.35
CA VAL A 59 14.03 24.08 17.12
C VAL A 59 14.10 23.52 18.55
N ALA A 60 12.95 23.33 19.19
CA ALA A 60 12.86 22.74 20.51
C ALA A 60 13.38 21.30 20.55
N ALA A 61 13.06 20.47 19.55
CA ALA A 61 13.58 19.11 19.43
C ALA A 61 15.11 19.10 19.31
N VAL A 62 15.69 19.95 18.45
CA VAL A 62 17.15 20.08 18.30
C VAL A 62 17.80 20.53 19.60
N SER A 63 17.19 21.47 20.32
CA SER A 63 17.67 21.90 21.65
C SER A 63 17.71 20.75 22.66
N VAL A 64 16.63 19.95 22.74
CA VAL A 64 16.57 18.76 23.60
C VAL A 64 17.62 17.74 23.19
N SER A 65 17.70 17.41 21.90
CA SER A 65 18.69 16.50 21.32
C SER A 65 20.11 16.88 21.70
N ARG A 66 20.50 18.15 21.52
CA ARG A 66 21.80 18.68 21.92
C ARG A 66 22.06 18.57 23.41
N SER A 67 21.05 18.88 24.23
CA SER A 67 21.18 18.84 25.70
C SER A 67 21.39 17.42 26.25
N LEU A 68 20.85 16.41 25.55
CA LEU A 68 20.89 15.01 25.96
C LEU A 68 21.94 14.18 25.19
N GLY A 69 22.51 14.71 24.11
CA GLY A 69 23.37 13.96 23.20
C GLY A 69 22.63 12.83 22.46
N VAL A 70 21.33 13.00 22.21
CA VAL A 70 20.47 12.00 21.54
C VAL A 70 20.25 12.41 20.10
N PRO A 71 20.53 11.55 19.09
CA PRO A 71 20.39 11.94 17.69
C PRO A 71 18.94 12.10 17.26
N ILE A 72 18.72 12.85 16.18
CA ILE A 72 17.43 13.08 15.52
C ILE A 72 17.46 12.45 14.11
N THR A 73 16.38 11.78 13.75
CA THR A 73 16.07 11.40 12.37
C THR A 73 14.72 11.98 11.97
N ALA A 74 14.69 12.84 10.95
CA ALA A 74 13.44 13.32 10.37
C ALA A 74 12.79 12.21 9.53
N ARG A 75 11.47 12.09 9.65
CA ARG A 75 10.70 11.09 8.91
C ARG A 75 9.42 11.71 8.36
N GLY A 76 9.30 11.66 7.03
CA GLY A 76 8.02 11.89 6.33
C GLY A 76 7.14 10.64 6.40
N ALA A 77 6.76 10.10 5.24
CA ALA A 77 5.91 8.90 5.17
C ALA A 77 6.62 7.58 5.49
N GLY A 78 7.94 7.56 5.69
CA GLY A 78 8.72 6.34 5.92
C GLY A 78 8.77 5.39 4.71
N THR A 79 8.73 5.94 3.50
CA THR A 79 8.72 5.18 2.23
C THR A 79 10.11 5.02 1.61
N SER A 80 11.17 5.54 2.24
CA SER A 80 12.55 5.35 1.78
C SER A 80 12.95 3.88 1.80
N ILE A 81 13.72 3.47 0.80
CA ILE A 81 14.29 2.13 0.69
C ILE A 81 15.80 2.09 1.00
N ALA A 82 16.39 3.23 1.38
CA ALA A 82 17.81 3.36 1.70
C ALA A 82 18.13 3.27 3.21
N GLY A 83 17.12 3.25 4.09
CA GLY A 83 17.34 3.15 5.55
C GLY A 83 17.72 4.46 6.23
N ASN A 84 17.49 5.58 5.55
CA ASN A 84 17.78 6.93 6.05
C ASN A 84 16.59 7.58 6.76
N ALA A 85 15.39 6.96 6.74
CA ALA A 85 14.22 7.44 7.45
C ALA A 85 14.01 6.72 8.81
N VAL A 86 15.06 6.09 9.33
CA VAL A 86 15.10 5.38 10.63
C VAL A 86 16.40 5.67 11.38
N GLY A 87 16.30 5.78 12.71
CA GLY A 87 17.44 6.09 13.57
C GLY A 87 17.18 5.75 15.04
N PRO A 88 18.25 5.61 15.86
CA PRO A 88 18.16 5.04 17.21
C PRO A 88 17.67 6.03 18.28
N GLY A 89 17.64 7.33 17.99
CA GLY A 89 17.29 8.38 18.94
C GLY A 89 15.84 8.86 18.82
N ILE A 90 15.68 10.15 18.56
CA ILE A 90 14.40 10.81 18.35
C ILE A 90 14.03 10.69 16.87
N VAL A 91 12.89 10.06 16.56
CA VAL A 91 12.30 10.14 15.23
C VAL A 91 11.25 11.25 15.21
N LEU A 92 11.42 12.24 14.34
CA LEU A 92 10.46 13.32 14.15
C LEU A 92 9.54 13.00 12.97
N ASP A 93 8.29 12.64 13.28
CA ASP A 93 7.25 12.44 12.28
C ASP A 93 6.62 13.79 11.92
N VAL A 94 7.04 14.34 10.78
CA VAL A 94 6.54 15.64 10.29
C VAL A 94 5.19 15.53 9.59
N ARG A 95 4.72 14.32 9.30
CA ARG A 95 3.51 14.11 8.50
C ARG A 95 2.25 14.34 9.31
N ARG A 96 2.25 14.02 10.60
CA ARG A 96 1.04 14.04 11.43
C ARG A 96 0.45 15.44 11.63
N HIS A 97 1.30 16.45 11.81
CA HIS A 97 0.87 17.80 12.16
C HIS A 97 1.51 18.91 11.31
N LEU A 98 2.72 18.70 10.79
CA LEU A 98 3.49 19.69 10.00
C LEU A 98 3.28 19.46 8.48
N ALA A 99 2.02 19.49 8.04
CA ALA A 99 1.60 19.06 6.70
C ALA A 99 0.65 20.05 5.97
N ARG A 100 0.81 21.35 6.19
CA ARG A 100 0.01 22.40 5.54
C ARG A 100 0.61 22.87 4.21
N ILE A 101 -0.25 23.05 3.22
CA ILE A 101 0.02 23.89 2.06
C ILE A 101 -0.22 25.34 2.51
N ILE A 102 0.85 26.12 2.68
CA ILE A 102 0.80 27.48 3.22
C ILE A 102 0.28 28.44 2.15
N GLU A 103 0.77 28.30 0.93
CA GLU A 103 0.42 29.17 -0.20
C GLU A 103 0.58 28.44 -1.54
N VAL A 104 -0.31 28.74 -2.48
CA VAL A 104 -0.14 28.46 -3.92
C VAL A 104 -0.33 29.78 -4.65
N ASP A 105 0.72 30.26 -5.31
CA ASP A 105 0.75 31.46 -6.14
C ASP A 105 0.79 31.04 -7.62
N PRO A 106 -0.35 31.10 -8.33
CA PRO A 106 -0.41 30.73 -9.75
C PRO A 106 0.32 31.71 -10.67
N GLU A 107 0.39 32.99 -10.30
CA GLU A 107 1.02 34.03 -11.11
C GLU A 107 2.54 33.88 -11.09
N ALA A 108 3.12 33.70 -9.90
CA ALA A 108 4.54 33.41 -9.73
C ALA A 108 4.89 31.94 -10.02
N ARG A 109 3.89 31.07 -10.20
CA ARG A 109 4.03 29.60 -10.33
C ARG A 109 4.87 29.03 -9.19
N ARG A 110 4.49 29.36 -7.96
CA ARG A 110 5.18 28.98 -6.72
C ARG A 110 4.20 28.35 -5.74
N ALA A 111 4.69 27.43 -4.91
CA ALA A 111 3.99 27.00 -3.71
C ALA A 111 4.91 27.09 -2.49
N VAL A 112 4.34 27.37 -1.32
CA VAL A 112 5.03 27.28 -0.03
C VAL A 112 4.33 26.20 0.78
N VAL A 113 5.09 25.21 1.24
CA VAL A 113 4.55 24.00 1.86
C VAL A 113 5.37 23.55 3.06
N GLU A 114 4.70 22.95 4.04
CA GLU A 114 5.35 22.25 5.14
C GLU A 114 5.87 20.86 4.69
N PRO A 115 6.93 20.32 5.33
CA PRO A 115 7.59 19.07 4.91
C PRO A 115 6.69 17.82 4.96
N GLY A 116 5.60 17.84 5.73
CA GLY A 116 4.65 16.74 5.86
C GLY A 116 3.59 16.68 4.76
N VAL A 117 3.49 17.70 3.89
CA VAL A 117 2.52 17.71 2.77
C VAL A 117 2.78 16.51 1.86
N VAL A 118 1.72 15.74 1.58
CA VAL A 118 1.78 14.64 0.60
C VAL A 118 1.78 15.23 -0.81
N LEU A 119 2.59 14.66 -1.71
CA LEU A 119 2.73 15.18 -3.07
C LEU A 119 1.38 15.31 -3.78
N ASP A 120 0.52 14.29 -3.74
CA ASP A 120 -0.79 14.35 -4.40
C ASP A 120 -1.73 15.41 -3.84
N ASP A 121 -1.62 15.75 -2.54
CA ASP A 121 -2.40 16.86 -1.97
C ASP A 121 -1.92 18.20 -2.56
N LEU A 122 -0.61 18.38 -2.77
CA LEU A 122 -0.07 19.55 -3.48
C LEU A 122 -0.49 19.57 -4.95
N GLN A 123 -0.45 18.42 -5.64
CA GLN A 123 -0.91 18.33 -7.03
C GLN A 123 -2.39 18.71 -7.15
N ALA A 124 -3.24 18.20 -6.24
CA ALA A 124 -4.66 18.53 -6.22
C ALA A 124 -4.91 20.02 -5.97
N ALA A 125 -4.12 20.67 -5.10
CA ALA A 125 -4.21 22.11 -4.84
C ALA A 125 -3.75 22.98 -6.03
N ALA A 126 -2.77 22.52 -6.81
CA ALA A 126 -2.24 23.24 -7.96
C ALA A 126 -3.07 23.02 -9.26
N ALA A 127 -3.75 21.88 -9.37
CA ALA A 127 -4.48 21.47 -10.57
C ALA A 127 -5.53 22.48 -11.10
N PRO A 128 -6.32 23.19 -10.26
CA PRO A 128 -7.27 24.20 -10.72
C PRO A 128 -6.62 25.35 -11.52
N TYR A 129 -5.32 25.55 -11.36
CA TYR A 129 -4.55 26.59 -12.04
C TYR A 129 -3.80 26.08 -13.28
N GLY A 130 -3.98 24.82 -13.66
CA GLY A 130 -3.22 24.18 -14.73
C GLY A 130 -1.73 23.99 -14.39
N LEU A 131 -1.40 23.94 -13.10
CA LEU A 131 -0.04 23.81 -12.58
C LEU A 131 0.14 22.50 -11.82
N ARG A 132 1.39 22.05 -11.72
CA ARG A 132 1.81 20.89 -10.93
C ARG A 132 3.20 21.10 -10.32
N PHE A 133 3.54 20.33 -9.30
CA PHE A 133 4.94 20.12 -8.93
C PHE A 133 5.58 19.10 -9.90
N GLY A 134 6.83 19.36 -10.29
CA GLY A 134 7.48 18.62 -11.39
C GLY A 134 7.63 17.11 -11.13
N PRO A 135 8.43 16.69 -10.12
CA PRO A 135 8.72 15.29 -9.84
C PRO A 135 7.47 14.46 -9.48
N ASP A 136 7.46 13.18 -9.88
CA ASP A 136 6.38 12.22 -9.64
C ASP A 136 6.89 10.81 -9.26
N PRO A 137 7.45 10.63 -8.06
CA PRO A 137 7.93 9.33 -7.60
C PRO A 137 6.78 8.32 -7.54
N SER A 138 7.08 7.02 -7.65
CA SER A 138 6.09 5.92 -7.54
C SER A 138 5.28 5.88 -6.23
N SER A 139 5.70 6.67 -5.24
CA SER A 139 5.00 6.87 -3.97
C SER A 139 4.27 8.21 -3.87
N HIS A 140 4.00 8.91 -4.97
CA HIS A 140 3.40 10.25 -5.01
C HIS A 140 2.11 10.40 -4.16
N ASP A 141 1.28 9.36 -4.09
CA ASP A 141 0.04 9.35 -3.30
C ASP A 141 0.23 9.29 -1.77
N ARG A 142 1.48 9.27 -1.29
CA ARG A 142 1.82 9.12 0.13
C ARG A 142 3.15 9.71 0.55
N CYS A 143 4.13 9.86 -0.33
CA CYS A 143 5.41 10.48 0.00
C CYS A 143 5.21 11.96 0.33
N THR A 144 5.99 12.47 1.27
CA THR A 144 5.89 13.88 1.68
C THR A 144 6.98 14.72 1.03
N ILE A 145 6.72 16.02 0.85
CA ILE A 145 7.67 16.97 0.26
C ILE A 145 9.01 16.98 1.00
N GLY A 146 9.01 16.92 2.33
CA GLY A 146 10.24 16.84 3.13
C GLY A 146 11.05 15.58 2.84
N GLY A 147 10.38 14.44 2.61
CA GLY A 147 11.05 13.22 2.16
C GLY A 147 11.62 13.34 0.74
N MET A 148 10.93 14.06 -0.14
CA MET A 148 11.42 14.35 -1.49
C MET A 148 12.66 15.25 -1.46
N VAL A 149 12.64 16.31 -0.66
CA VAL A 149 13.80 17.19 -0.41
C VAL A 149 14.96 16.39 0.17
N GLY A 150 14.70 15.54 1.17
CA GLY A 150 15.74 14.72 1.81
C GLY A 150 16.48 13.78 0.85
N ASN A 151 15.81 13.23 -0.16
CA ASN A 151 16.37 12.22 -1.06
C ASN A 151 16.70 12.75 -2.47
N ASN A 152 16.46 14.03 -2.74
CA ASN A 152 16.42 14.55 -4.12
C ASN A 152 15.51 13.70 -5.02
N ALA A 153 14.30 13.41 -4.55
CA ALA A 153 13.41 12.46 -5.22
C ALA A 153 13.08 12.91 -6.64
N CYS A 154 12.86 11.91 -7.50
CA CYS A 154 12.56 12.07 -8.90
C CYS A 154 11.26 11.34 -9.24
N GLY A 155 11.09 10.92 -10.50
CA GLY A 155 9.95 10.17 -10.96
C GLY A 155 10.06 9.87 -12.44
N SER A 156 9.03 9.22 -13.00
CA SER A 156 9.01 8.86 -14.42
C SER A 156 9.09 10.07 -15.34
N ARG A 157 8.56 11.22 -14.89
CA ARG A 157 8.53 12.46 -15.67
C ARG A 157 9.62 13.45 -15.29
N ALA A 158 10.62 13.03 -14.52
CA ALA A 158 11.76 13.87 -14.18
C ALA A 158 12.56 14.31 -15.42
N LEU A 159 12.55 13.50 -16.49
CA LEU A 159 13.14 13.88 -17.78
C LEU A 159 12.53 15.18 -18.35
N GLY A 160 11.21 15.37 -18.20
CA GLY A 160 10.52 16.56 -18.67
C GLY A 160 10.43 17.71 -17.66
N TYR A 161 10.30 17.40 -16.36
CA TYR A 161 9.99 18.38 -15.32
C TYR A 161 11.08 18.56 -14.26
N GLY A 162 12.21 17.89 -14.40
CA GLY A 162 13.32 17.91 -13.46
C GLY A 162 13.08 17.12 -12.18
N ARG A 163 14.12 17.08 -11.35
CA ARG A 163 14.18 16.42 -10.05
C ARG A 163 13.68 17.38 -8.96
N THR A 164 13.63 16.92 -7.72
CA THR A 164 13.26 17.80 -6.59
C THR A 164 14.19 19.02 -6.51
N VAL A 165 15.50 18.83 -6.63
CA VAL A 165 16.47 19.94 -6.57
C VAL A 165 16.24 21.01 -7.63
N ASP A 166 15.77 20.61 -8.82
CA ASP A 166 15.54 21.53 -9.93
C ASP A 166 14.30 22.42 -9.69
N ASN A 167 13.40 21.97 -8.81
CA ASN A 167 12.12 22.61 -8.50
C ASN A 167 12.09 23.28 -7.10
N VAL A 168 13.15 23.20 -6.30
CA VAL A 168 13.28 23.94 -5.03
C VAL A 168 13.80 25.35 -5.30
N ILE A 169 13.22 26.35 -4.61
CA ILE A 169 13.62 27.76 -4.68
C ILE A 169 14.33 28.19 -3.39
N ASP A 170 13.69 27.96 -2.24
CA ASP A 170 14.23 28.28 -0.91
C ASP A 170 13.74 27.23 0.12
N LEU A 171 14.51 27.04 1.18
CA LEU A 171 14.17 26.14 2.29
C LEU A 171 14.30 26.88 3.62
N ASP A 172 13.23 26.94 4.41
CA ASP A 172 13.32 27.29 5.83
C ASP A 172 13.80 26.05 6.59
N VAL A 173 14.95 26.14 7.25
CA VAL A 173 15.63 24.99 7.83
C VAL A 173 16.11 25.27 9.25
N VAL A 174 16.21 24.21 10.05
CA VAL A 174 16.83 24.21 11.38
C VAL A 174 18.09 23.34 11.33
N ALA A 175 19.27 23.95 11.49
CA ALA A 175 20.54 23.23 11.53
C ALA A 175 20.73 22.45 12.85
N GLY A 176 21.65 21.50 12.87
CA GLY A 176 22.03 20.76 14.08
C GLY A 176 22.60 21.65 15.20
N THR A 177 23.04 22.86 14.89
CA THR A 177 23.39 23.90 15.88
C THR A 177 22.17 24.45 16.64
N GLY A 178 20.96 24.27 16.10
CA GLY A 178 19.70 24.88 16.56
C GLY A 178 19.37 26.22 15.90
N GLU A 179 20.23 26.72 15.00
CA GLU A 179 19.96 27.93 14.22
C GLU A 179 18.89 27.65 13.15
N ARG A 180 17.85 28.51 13.09
CA ARG A 180 16.83 28.50 12.05
C ARG A 180 17.07 29.63 11.06
N PHE A 181 17.11 29.34 9.77
CA PHE A 181 17.35 30.31 8.71
C PHE A 181 16.75 29.84 7.38
N VAL A 182 16.63 30.76 6.42
CA VAL A 182 16.22 30.44 5.04
C VAL A 182 17.46 30.18 4.21
N ALA A 183 17.62 28.94 3.74
CA ALA A 183 18.61 28.55 2.75
C ALA A 183 18.16 28.99 1.35
N GLY A 184 19.10 29.54 0.58
CA GLY A 184 18.90 30.06 -0.77
C GLY A 184 20.24 30.59 -1.31
N ASP A 185 20.23 31.75 -1.96
CA ASP A 185 21.43 32.41 -2.50
C ASP A 185 22.42 32.83 -1.39
N VAL A 186 23.59 32.17 -1.36
CA VAL A 186 24.67 32.41 -0.38
C VAL A 186 25.58 33.59 -0.74
N THR A 187 25.48 34.16 -1.94
CA THR A 187 26.30 35.33 -2.32
C THR A 187 25.95 36.55 -1.49
N ARG A 188 24.74 36.56 -0.91
CA ARG A 188 24.21 37.64 -0.07
C ARG A 188 24.31 37.34 1.42
N ALA A 189 24.84 36.18 1.81
CA ALA A 189 25.02 35.80 3.21
C ALA A 189 26.30 36.42 3.79
N PRO A 190 26.20 37.32 4.80
CA PRO A 190 27.36 38.01 5.35
C PRO A 190 28.15 37.16 6.37
N ALA A 191 27.50 36.19 7.02
CA ALA A 191 28.07 35.33 8.05
C ALA A 191 27.20 34.06 8.23
N GLY A 192 27.61 33.18 9.16
CA GLY A 192 26.85 31.99 9.54
C GLY A 192 27.13 30.76 8.65
N PRO A 193 26.37 29.66 8.85
CA PRO A 193 26.59 28.40 8.15
C PRO A 193 26.55 28.52 6.63
N ALA A 194 25.70 29.39 6.08
CA ALA A 194 25.60 29.63 4.64
C ALA A 194 26.87 30.27 4.05
N ALA A 195 27.43 31.29 4.71
CA ALA A 195 28.69 31.90 4.29
C ALA A 195 29.86 30.91 4.42
N ALA A 196 29.91 30.14 5.52
CA ALA A 196 30.94 29.13 5.71
C ALA A 196 30.89 28.01 4.65
N ALA A 197 29.69 27.59 4.25
CA ALA A 197 29.49 26.61 3.19
C ALA A 197 30.00 27.12 1.83
N ARG A 198 29.67 28.38 1.48
CA ARG A 198 30.20 29.05 0.28
C ARG A 198 31.72 29.07 0.29
N ASP A 199 32.32 29.52 1.37
CA ASP A 199 33.78 29.69 1.48
C ASP A 199 34.49 28.33 1.41
N LEU A 200 33.91 27.31 2.06
CA LEU A 200 34.40 25.93 2.01
C LEU A 200 34.39 25.36 0.59
N VAL A 201 33.29 25.51 -0.15
CA VAL A 201 33.19 25.02 -1.54
C VAL A 201 34.08 25.84 -2.48
N THR A 202 34.14 27.16 -2.31
CA THR A 202 35.01 28.03 -3.11
C THR A 202 36.48 27.64 -2.98
N ALA A 203 36.93 27.30 -1.77
CA ALA A 203 38.30 26.83 -1.53
C ALA A 203 38.62 25.48 -2.19
N HIS A 204 37.61 24.70 -2.58
CA HIS A 204 37.73 23.38 -3.19
C HIS A 204 37.06 23.30 -4.57
N ALA A 205 36.86 24.43 -5.26
CA ALA A 205 36.05 24.52 -6.46
C ALA A 205 36.53 23.57 -7.58
N ASP A 206 37.84 23.42 -7.76
CA ASP A 206 38.41 22.54 -8.79
C ASP A 206 38.10 21.07 -8.52
N LEU A 207 38.15 20.65 -7.26
CA LEU A 207 37.78 19.29 -6.84
C LEU A 207 36.28 19.04 -7.07
N VAL A 208 35.43 20.01 -6.70
CA VAL A 208 33.98 19.92 -6.89
C VAL A 208 33.61 19.79 -8.36
N ARG A 209 34.21 20.59 -9.25
CA ARG A 209 34.00 20.48 -10.71
C ARG A 209 34.51 19.18 -11.30
N ALA A 210 35.54 18.58 -10.72
CA ALA A 210 36.12 17.35 -11.23
C ALA A 210 35.27 16.11 -10.89
N GLU A 211 34.66 16.07 -9.70
CA GLU A 211 33.99 14.87 -9.19
C GLU A 211 32.44 14.96 -9.19
N LEU A 212 31.84 16.15 -9.18
CA LEU A 212 30.38 16.34 -9.15
C LEU A 212 29.82 16.89 -10.47
N ASP A 213 28.49 16.81 -10.62
CA ASP A 213 27.73 17.30 -11.79
C ASP A 213 28.18 16.73 -13.14
N ARG A 214 28.63 15.47 -13.16
CA ARG A 214 29.10 14.80 -14.39
C ARG A 214 27.97 14.36 -15.30
N PHE A 215 26.77 14.14 -14.74
CA PHE A 215 25.54 13.82 -15.45
C PHE A 215 24.32 14.08 -14.55
N SER A 216 23.13 14.20 -15.14
CA SER A 216 21.90 14.66 -14.45
C SER A 216 21.46 13.79 -13.26
N ARG A 217 21.78 12.49 -13.24
CA ARG A 217 21.39 11.56 -12.17
C ARG A 217 22.53 11.19 -11.22
N GLN A 218 23.55 12.06 -11.09
CA GLN A 218 24.56 11.93 -10.04
C GLN A 218 23.99 12.41 -8.70
N VAL A 219 23.31 11.55 -7.96
CA VAL A 219 22.66 11.90 -6.68
C VAL A 219 23.47 11.50 -5.45
N SER A 220 24.34 10.49 -5.52
CA SER A 220 25.13 10.04 -4.36
C SER A 220 26.04 11.14 -3.79
N GLY A 221 26.09 11.28 -2.47
CA GLY A 221 26.83 12.32 -1.76
C GLY A 221 26.07 13.64 -1.62
N TYR A 222 26.77 14.72 -1.25
CA TYR A 222 26.15 16.06 -1.16
C TYR A 222 26.22 16.81 -2.50
N GLY A 223 25.15 17.54 -2.83
CA GLY A 223 25.03 18.38 -4.02
C GLY A 223 25.86 19.68 -3.99
N LEU A 224 27.14 19.61 -3.61
CA LEU A 224 27.98 20.80 -3.35
C LEU A 224 28.26 21.65 -4.59
N HIS A 225 28.11 21.08 -5.79
CA HIS A 225 28.26 21.81 -7.06
C HIS A 225 27.26 22.98 -7.16
N HIS A 226 26.08 22.89 -6.54
CA HIS A 226 25.12 24.00 -6.50
C HIS A 226 25.64 25.26 -5.80
N LEU A 227 26.66 25.14 -4.94
CA LEU A 227 27.30 26.27 -4.27
C LEU A 227 28.38 26.96 -5.11
N LEU A 228 28.75 26.43 -6.28
CA LEU A 228 29.71 27.07 -7.16
C LEU A 228 29.11 28.36 -7.77
N PRO A 229 29.94 29.38 -8.06
CA PRO A 229 29.47 30.65 -8.62
C PRO A 229 28.68 30.51 -9.93
N GLU A 230 29.08 29.60 -10.82
CA GLU A 230 28.39 29.30 -12.08
C GLU A 230 26.97 28.73 -11.90
N HIS A 231 26.68 28.16 -10.73
CA HIS A 231 25.33 27.71 -10.34
C HIS A 231 24.59 28.71 -9.45
N GLY A 232 25.16 29.90 -9.22
CA GLY A 232 24.55 30.99 -8.46
C GLY A 232 24.73 30.91 -6.94
N GLY A 233 25.44 29.89 -6.41
CA GLY A 233 25.65 29.76 -4.97
C GLY A 233 24.37 29.40 -4.21
N ASP A 234 23.69 28.33 -4.57
CA ASP A 234 22.38 27.97 -4.01
C ASP A 234 22.50 26.91 -2.90
N LEU A 235 22.34 27.36 -1.64
CA LEU A 235 22.35 26.47 -0.48
C LEU A 235 21.08 25.64 -0.35
N ALA A 236 19.92 26.13 -0.79
CA ALA A 236 18.69 25.35 -0.75
C ALA A 236 18.89 24.07 -1.57
N ARG A 237 19.43 24.24 -2.79
CA ARG A 237 19.73 23.11 -3.68
C ARG A 237 20.84 22.21 -3.16
N ALA A 238 21.88 22.75 -2.54
CA ALA A 238 22.94 21.93 -1.94
C ALA A 238 22.46 21.09 -0.73
N LEU A 239 21.39 21.51 -0.05
CA LEU A 239 20.77 20.77 1.05
C LEU A 239 19.75 19.71 0.57
N VAL A 240 19.25 19.80 -0.67
CA VAL A 240 18.43 18.74 -1.28
C VAL A 240 19.30 17.50 -1.49
N GLY A 241 18.81 16.33 -1.06
CA GLY A 241 19.60 15.09 -1.06
C GLY A 241 20.51 14.94 0.17
N SER A 242 20.49 15.87 1.14
CA SER A 242 21.30 15.73 2.36
C SER A 242 20.78 14.69 3.36
N GLU A 243 19.64 14.06 3.09
CA GLU A 243 19.04 12.98 3.89
C GLU A 243 18.81 13.38 5.36
N GLY A 244 18.57 14.67 5.61
CA GLY A 244 18.38 15.21 6.96
C GLY A 244 19.64 15.17 7.83
N THR A 245 20.83 15.00 7.24
CA THR A 245 22.11 14.94 7.96
C THR A 245 22.69 16.32 8.28
N CYS A 246 22.25 17.38 7.58
CA CYS A 246 22.75 18.74 7.78
C CYS A 246 21.72 19.64 8.49
N ALA A 247 20.46 19.58 8.06
CA ALA A 247 19.39 20.41 8.60
C ALA A 247 18.02 19.74 8.47
N LEU A 248 17.08 20.16 9.32
CA LEU A 248 15.67 19.77 9.28
C LEU A 248 14.87 20.81 8.49
N THR A 249 14.09 20.40 7.50
CA THR A 249 13.21 21.32 6.76
C THR A 249 11.98 21.69 7.59
N ALA A 250 11.74 22.98 7.80
CA ALA A 250 10.53 23.54 8.43
C ALA A 250 9.48 23.94 7.38
N ALA A 251 9.91 24.50 6.25
CA ALA A 251 9.07 24.78 5.09
C ALA A 251 9.91 24.76 3.80
N ALA A 252 9.28 24.45 2.68
CA ALA A 252 9.89 24.47 1.37
C ALA A 252 9.11 25.38 0.42
N THR A 253 9.86 26.22 -0.29
CA THR A 253 9.34 26.94 -1.43
C THR A 253 9.66 26.20 -2.70
N LEU A 254 8.61 25.91 -3.47
CA LEU A 254 8.66 25.09 -4.67
C LEU A 254 8.24 25.89 -5.90
N ARG A 255 8.91 25.62 -7.01
CA ARG A 255 8.48 26.01 -8.35
C ARG A 255 7.42 25.04 -8.84
N LEU A 256 6.37 25.58 -9.46
CA LEU A 256 5.34 24.83 -10.17
C LEU A 256 5.54 24.94 -11.68
N VAL A 257 5.21 23.87 -12.40
CA VAL A 257 5.29 23.78 -13.85
C VAL A 257 3.89 23.61 -14.47
N PRO A 258 3.65 24.07 -15.71
CA PRO A 258 2.39 23.83 -16.39
C PRO A 258 2.11 22.33 -16.59
N VAL A 259 0.84 21.95 -16.50
CA VAL A 259 0.36 20.62 -16.90
C VAL A 259 0.19 20.61 -18.43
N PRO A 260 0.73 19.60 -19.16
CA PRO A 260 0.53 19.50 -20.59
C PRO A 260 -0.95 19.26 -20.93
N THR A 261 -1.42 19.85 -22.03
CA THR A 261 -2.82 19.73 -22.47
C THR A 261 -3.06 18.46 -23.30
N ALA A 262 -2.01 17.88 -23.87
CA ALA A 262 -2.07 16.62 -24.62
C ALA A 262 -0.85 15.73 -24.31
N THR A 263 -1.10 14.42 -24.22
CA THR A 263 -0.06 13.39 -24.12
C THR A 263 -0.32 12.23 -25.08
N ALA A 264 0.74 11.52 -25.47
CA ALA A 264 0.65 10.25 -26.17
C ALA A 264 1.69 9.29 -25.60
N LEU A 265 1.27 8.03 -25.42
CA LEU A 265 2.13 6.97 -24.94
C LEU A 265 2.52 6.06 -26.11
N VAL A 266 3.81 5.85 -26.32
CA VAL A 266 4.36 4.96 -27.35
C VAL A 266 5.10 3.84 -26.64
N VAL A 267 4.69 2.59 -26.90
CA VAL A 267 5.38 1.40 -26.38
C VAL A 267 6.20 0.79 -27.51
N LEU A 268 7.50 0.65 -27.30
CA LEU A 268 8.47 0.15 -28.27
C LEU A 268 9.02 -1.20 -27.78
N GLY A 269 9.03 -2.23 -28.63
CA GLY A 269 9.49 -3.58 -28.28
C GLY A 269 10.90 -3.89 -28.78
N TYR A 270 11.69 -4.56 -27.94
CA TYR A 270 13.08 -4.95 -28.19
C TYR A 270 13.32 -6.41 -27.77
N PRO A 271 14.40 -7.07 -28.22
CA PRO A 271 14.72 -8.44 -27.79
C PRO A 271 14.87 -8.58 -26.28
N ASP A 272 15.53 -7.61 -25.63
CA ASP A 272 15.78 -7.57 -24.19
C ASP A 272 15.95 -6.11 -23.70
N MET A 273 16.13 -5.94 -22.38
CA MET A 273 16.31 -4.64 -21.74
C MET A 273 17.61 -3.93 -22.13
N ALA A 274 18.69 -4.66 -22.41
CA ALA A 274 19.96 -4.04 -22.77
C ALA A 274 19.91 -3.44 -24.19
N ALA A 275 19.28 -4.14 -25.14
CA ALA A 275 19.02 -3.63 -26.47
C ALA A 275 18.09 -2.40 -26.44
N ALA A 276 17.05 -2.44 -25.59
CA ALA A 276 16.19 -1.27 -25.36
C ALA A 276 16.98 -0.06 -24.82
N ALA A 277 17.96 -0.28 -23.95
CA ALA A 277 18.80 0.79 -23.41
C ALA A 277 19.79 1.38 -24.42
N ASP A 278 20.27 0.61 -25.39
CA ASP A 278 21.27 1.08 -26.36
C ASP A 278 20.73 2.19 -27.28
N VAL A 279 19.43 2.22 -27.55
CA VAL A 279 18.80 3.22 -28.44
C VAL A 279 18.37 4.50 -27.73
N VAL A 280 18.32 4.50 -26.39
CA VAL A 280 17.83 5.64 -25.58
C VAL A 280 18.51 6.97 -25.93
N PRO A 281 19.84 7.06 -26.13
CA PRO A 281 20.47 8.34 -26.45
C PRO A 281 19.89 9.03 -27.68
N GLY A 282 19.48 8.27 -28.71
CA GLY A 282 18.83 8.82 -29.90
C GLY A 282 17.40 9.29 -29.65
N LEU A 283 16.71 8.68 -28.68
CA LEU A 283 15.33 9.01 -28.34
C LEU A 283 15.19 10.29 -27.50
N LEU A 284 16.24 10.70 -26.80
CA LEU A 284 16.22 11.89 -25.94
C LEU A 284 15.95 13.18 -26.72
N ASP A 285 16.38 13.25 -27.98
CA ASP A 285 16.22 14.43 -28.84
C ASP A 285 14.78 14.66 -29.31
N HIS A 286 13.86 13.72 -29.05
CA HIS A 286 12.44 13.84 -29.44
C HIS A 286 11.57 14.61 -28.43
N GLY A 287 12.17 15.13 -27.36
CA GLY A 287 11.44 15.91 -26.33
C GLY A 287 10.42 15.07 -25.58
N ALA A 288 10.75 13.80 -25.30
CA ALA A 288 9.96 12.94 -24.43
C ALA A 288 10.01 13.45 -22.99
N VAL A 289 8.87 13.38 -22.30
CA VAL A 289 8.80 13.71 -20.86
C VAL A 289 9.08 12.50 -19.98
N ALA A 290 8.98 11.29 -20.52
CA ALA A 290 9.34 10.04 -19.85
C ALA A 290 9.84 9.01 -20.88
N ILE A 291 10.88 8.25 -20.52
CA ILE A 291 11.36 7.07 -21.25
C ILE A 291 11.67 5.99 -20.20
N GLU A 292 10.73 5.06 -20.02
CA GLU A 292 10.81 4.01 -19.00
C GLU A 292 11.13 2.64 -19.62
N GLY A 293 12.06 1.91 -19.02
CA GLY A 293 12.35 0.52 -19.36
C GLY A 293 11.51 -0.46 -18.54
N MET A 294 10.95 -1.47 -19.21
CA MET A 294 10.16 -2.54 -18.60
C MET A 294 10.58 -3.92 -19.14
N ASP A 295 10.92 -4.85 -18.25
CA ASP A 295 11.39 -6.20 -18.60
C ASP A 295 10.26 -7.23 -18.68
N ALA A 296 10.35 -8.25 -19.55
CA ALA A 296 9.40 -9.37 -19.63
C ALA A 296 9.07 -10.02 -18.28
N ARG A 297 10.05 -10.14 -17.39
CA ARG A 297 9.89 -10.72 -16.06
C ARG A 297 8.82 -10.00 -15.23
N ILE A 298 8.68 -8.67 -15.32
CA ILE A 298 7.63 -7.93 -14.58
C ILE A 298 6.23 -8.20 -15.14
N VAL A 299 6.12 -8.46 -16.45
CA VAL A 299 4.85 -8.79 -17.09
C VAL A 299 4.39 -10.18 -16.65
N GLU A 300 5.33 -11.13 -16.56
CA GLU A 300 5.08 -12.47 -16.02
C GLU A 300 4.63 -12.41 -14.56
N VAL A 301 5.26 -11.56 -13.74
CA VAL A 301 4.85 -11.26 -12.35
C VAL A 301 3.39 -10.83 -12.26
N VAL A 302 2.97 -9.88 -13.11
CA VAL A 302 1.59 -9.35 -13.11
C VAL A 302 0.58 -10.43 -13.56
N ARG A 303 0.93 -11.21 -14.59
CA ARG A 303 0.09 -12.33 -15.09
C ARG A 303 -0.10 -13.41 -14.03
N ALA A 304 0.96 -13.80 -13.33
CA ALA A 304 0.90 -14.78 -12.24
C ALA A 304 -0.01 -14.32 -11.08
N SER A 305 -0.17 -13.00 -10.92
CA SER A 305 -1.07 -12.40 -9.94
C SER A 305 -2.53 -12.29 -10.42
N ASN A 306 -2.89 -12.92 -11.55
CA ASN A 306 -4.22 -12.85 -12.20
C ASN A 306 -4.69 -11.41 -12.49
N ARG A 307 -3.75 -10.47 -12.62
CA ARG A 307 -4.05 -9.07 -13.00
C ARG A 307 -3.99 -8.95 -14.53
N PRO A 308 -4.90 -8.18 -15.15
CA PRO A 308 -4.85 -7.97 -16.59
C PRO A 308 -3.58 -7.19 -16.96
N VAL A 309 -2.91 -7.64 -18.01
CA VAL A 309 -1.80 -6.89 -18.63
C VAL A 309 -2.31 -6.37 -19.98
N PRO A 310 -2.18 -5.06 -20.26
CA PRO A 310 -2.44 -4.52 -21.59
C PRO A 310 -1.62 -5.24 -22.67
N LEU A 311 -2.10 -5.22 -23.91
CA LEU A 311 -1.36 -5.84 -25.02
C LEU A 311 -0.01 -5.11 -25.22
N LEU A 312 1.08 -5.85 -25.33
CA LEU A 312 2.42 -5.29 -25.57
C LEU A 312 2.90 -5.67 -26.98
N PRO A 313 3.67 -4.80 -27.66
CA PRO A 313 4.30 -5.14 -28.94
C PRO A 313 5.31 -6.29 -28.77
N ARG A 314 5.70 -6.93 -29.87
CA ARG A 314 6.67 -8.03 -29.87
C ARG A 314 8.01 -7.63 -29.24
N GLY A 315 8.45 -8.37 -28.23
CA GLY A 315 9.75 -8.16 -27.55
C GLY A 315 9.86 -8.91 -26.21
N GLY A 316 11.05 -8.84 -25.61
CA GLY A 316 11.37 -9.27 -24.24
C GLY A 316 11.83 -8.11 -23.34
N GLY A 317 12.03 -6.92 -23.90
CA GLY A 317 12.17 -5.65 -23.17
C GLY A 317 11.40 -4.55 -23.90
N TRP A 318 10.85 -3.60 -23.16
CA TRP A 318 10.06 -2.50 -23.73
C TRP A 318 10.53 -1.15 -23.23
N LEU A 319 10.43 -0.15 -24.11
CA LEU A 319 10.43 1.25 -23.71
C LEU A 319 9.00 1.80 -23.72
N ILE A 320 8.60 2.43 -22.64
CA ILE A 320 7.36 3.19 -22.53
C ILE A 320 7.74 4.67 -22.62
N VAL A 321 7.44 5.29 -23.75
CA VAL A 321 7.80 6.68 -24.03
C VAL A 321 6.56 7.55 -23.99
N GLU A 322 6.59 8.61 -23.17
CA GLU A 322 5.51 9.59 -23.11
C GLU A 322 5.96 10.90 -23.75
N LEU A 323 5.18 11.33 -24.75
CA LEU A 323 5.29 12.63 -25.38
C LEU A 323 4.22 13.54 -24.78
N ALA A 324 4.57 14.79 -24.50
CA ALA A 324 3.65 15.80 -23.98
C ALA A 324 3.79 17.11 -24.76
N GLY A 325 2.67 17.80 -25.01
CA GLY A 325 2.63 19.05 -25.79
C GLY A 325 1.37 19.86 -25.55
N GLU A 326 1.19 20.93 -26.34
CA GLU A 326 0.08 21.88 -26.20
C GLU A 326 -1.17 21.46 -27.02
N SER A 327 -1.03 20.49 -27.92
CA SER A 327 -2.16 19.94 -28.68
C SER A 327 -1.94 18.48 -29.09
N THR A 328 -3.05 17.77 -29.33
CA THR A 328 -3.00 16.38 -29.83
C THR A 328 -2.32 16.27 -31.19
N GLY A 329 -2.48 17.26 -32.07
CA GLY A 329 -1.83 17.30 -33.38
C GLY A 329 -0.32 17.45 -33.30
N GLU A 330 0.17 18.30 -32.39
CA GLU A 330 1.60 18.49 -32.14
C GLU A 330 2.26 17.21 -31.59
N VAL A 331 1.61 16.57 -30.62
CA VAL A 331 2.10 15.30 -30.06
C VAL A 331 2.08 14.19 -31.12
N ALA A 332 1.00 14.06 -31.89
CA ALA A 332 0.89 13.07 -32.95
C ALA A 332 1.96 13.24 -34.04
N ALA A 333 2.32 14.48 -34.41
CA ALA A 333 3.36 14.76 -35.39
C ALA A 333 4.76 14.30 -34.95
N ARG A 334 5.01 14.19 -33.63
CA ARG A 334 6.28 13.70 -33.07
C ARG A 334 6.38 12.18 -32.95
N VAL A 335 5.25 11.46 -33.01
CA VAL A 335 5.24 9.99 -32.90
C VAL A 335 5.97 9.32 -34.06
N ALA A 336 5.69 9.72 -35.30
CA ALA A 336 6.27 9.06 -36.47
C ALA A 336 7.82 9.20 -36.57
N PRO A 337 8.42 10.39 -36.35
CA PRO A 337 9.88 10.51 -36.25
C PRO A 337 10.47 9.66 -35.12
N LEU A 338 9.85 9.68 -33.94
CA LEU A 338 10.31 8.88 -32.79
C LEU A 338 10.34 7.38 -33.09
N VAL A 339 9.30 6.85 -33.74
CA VAL A 339 9.24 5.44 -34.12
C VAL A 339 10.27 5.10 -35.20
N ALA A 340 10.54 6.02 -36.13
CA ALA A 340 11.54 5.80 -37.18
C ALA A 340 12.96 5.70 -36.61
N ASP A 341 13.27 6.48 -35.58
CA ASP A 341 14.59 6.52 -34.94
C ASP A 341 14.75 5.49 -33.80
N ALA A 342 13.68 4.75 -33.45
CA ALA A 342 13.67 3.81 -32.33
C ALA A 342 14.34 2.45 -32.60
N ASP A 343 14.50 2.04 -33.86
CA ASP A 343 14.98 0.69 -34.24
C ASP A 343 14.25 -0.45 -33.49
N ALA A 344 12.94 -0.29 -33.28
CA ALA A 344 12.13 -1.23 -32.51
C ALA A 344 11.69 -2.44 -33.36
N LEU A 345 11.57 -3.61 -32.73
CA LEU A 345 11.02 -4.82 -33.34
C LEU A 345 9.55 -4.67 -33.76
N ASP A 346 8.82 -3.90 -32.96
CA ASP A 346 7.38 -3.63 -33.07
C ASP A 346 7.04 -2.45 -32.15
N HIS A 347 5.91 -1.77 -32.39
CA HIS A 347 5.48 -0.65 -31.58
C HIS A 347 3.95 -0.54 -31.47
N ARG A 348 3.48 0.10 -30.40
CA ARG A 348 2.07 0.49 -30.23
C ARG A 348 1.97 1.94 -29.80
N VAL A 349 1.06 2.69 -30.42
CA VAL A 349 0.66 4.02 -29.99
C VAL A 349 -0.63 3.89 -29.20
N ILE A 350 -0.63 4.38 -27.97
CA ILE A 350 -1.76 4.28 -27.04
C ILE A 350 -2.32 5.68 -26.82
N THR A 351 -3.55 5.88 -27.30
CA THR A 351 -4.29 7.13 -27.16
C THR A 351 -5.45 7.03 -26.18
N ASP A 352 -5.83 5.80 -25.78
CA ASP A 352 -6.84 5.60 -24.72
C ASP A 352 -6.22 5.88 -23.34
N PRO A 353 -6.71 6.88 -22.59
CA PRO A 353 -6.22 7.18 -21.25
C PRO A 353 -6.38 6.01 -20.27
N ALA A 354 -7.38 5.15 -20.43
CA ALA A 354 -7.59 4.00 -19.54
C ALA A 354 -6.49 2.94 -19.72
N GLU A 355 -6.16 2.60 -20.97
CA GLU A 355 -5.05 1.70 -21.30
C GLU A 355 -3.70 2.27 -20.86
N ALA A 356 -3.45 3.57 -21.10
CA ALA A 356 -2.22 4.24 -20.67
C ALA A 356 -2.05 4.19 -19.13
N ARG A 357 -3.12 4.48 -18.37
CA ARG A 357 -3.10 4.37 -16.90
C ARG A 357 -2.82 2.95 -16.42
N ALA A 358 -3.32 1.92 -17.11
CA ALA A 358 -3.06 0.53 -16.74
C ALA A 358 -1.57 0.17 -16.89
N LEU A 359 -0.89 0.64 -17.94
CA LEU A 359 0.55 0.48 -18.12
C LEU A 359 1.36 1.24 -17.06
N TRP A 360 1.03 2.51 -16.83
CA TRP A 360 1.68 3.32 -15.80
C TRP A 360 1.55 2.68 -14.42
N ARG A 361 0.37 2.12 -14.09
CA ARG A 361 0.16 1.43 -12.83
C ARG A 361 1.06 0.20 -12.65
N ILE A 362 1.32 -0.58 -13.70
CA ILE A 362 2.27 -1.71 -13.63
C ILE A 362 3.67 -1.18 -13.27
N ARG A 363 4.10 -0.09 -13.90
CA ARG A 363 5.40 0.55 -13.65
C ARG A 363 5.52 1.15 -12.24
N GLU A 364 4.45 1.77 -11.74
CA GLU A 364 4.36 2.37 -10.40
C GLU A 364 4.32 1.32 -9.28
N ASP A 365 3.55 0.24 -9.46
CA ASP A 365 3.42 -0.84 -8.47
C ASP A 365 4.63 -1.82 -8.49
N GLY A 366 5.55 -1.66 -9.46
CA GLY A 366 6.64 -2.59 -9.75
C GLY A 366 7.45 -3.00 -8.51
N ALA A 367 7.83 -2.04 -7.66
CA ALA A 367 8.64 -2.30 -6.47
C ALA A 367 8.00 -3.27 -5.46
N GLY A 368 6.66 -3.31 -5.39
CA GLY A 368 5.93 -4.27 -4.55
C GLY A 368 5.60 -5.57 -5.28
N LEU A 369 5.27 -5.48 -6.57
CA LEU A 369 4.93 -6.63 -7.42
C LEU A 369 6.07 -7.64 -7.52
N VAL A 370 7.29 -7.16 -7.81
CA VAL A 370 8.45 -8.04 -8.06
C VAL A 370 8.99 -8.70 -6.78
N THR A 371 8.48 -8.36 -5.60
CA THR A 371 8.90 -8.97 -4.32
C THR A 371 8.44 -10.43 -4.18
N ARG A 372 7.37 -10.84 -4.90
CA ARG A 372 6.65 -12.11 -4.65
C ARG A 372 6.84 -13.24 -5.66
N VAL A 373 7.38 -12.98 -6.86
CA VAL A 373 7.17 -13.89 -8.00
C VAL A 373 8.42 -14.65 -8.43
N ALA A 374 9.57 -14.44 -7.78
CA ALA A 374 10.69 -15.36 -7.88
C ALA A 374 10.48 -16.58 -6.96
N ALA A 375 11.19 -17.68 -7.22
CA ALA A 375 11.16 -18.89 -6.37
C ALA A 375 11.58 -18.62 -4.91
N ALA A 376 12.21 -17.47 -4.66
CA ALA A 376 12.55 -16.92 -3.35
C ALA A 376 12.12 -15.44 -3.25
N PRO A 377 11.91 -14.90 -2.03
CA PRO A 377 11.61 -13.48 -1.85
C PRO A 377 12.71 -12.57 -2.41
N SER A 378 12.32 -11.53 -3.16
CA SER A 378 13.27 -10.53 -3.67
C SER A 378 13.33 -9.29 -2.78
N HIS A 379 14.53 -8.76 -2.59
CA HIS A 379 14.86 -7.77 -1.59
C HIS A 379 15.40 -6.46 -2.20
N ALA A 380 15.31 -5.40 -1.39
CA ALA A 380 15.95 -4.10 -1.59
C ALA A 380 17.47 -4.17 -1.31
N GLY A 381 18.20 -3.08 -1.54
CA GLY A 381 19.59 -2.88 -1.13
C GLY A 381 20.49 -2.26 -2.20
N TRP A 382 20.27 -2.55 -3.49
CA TRP A 382 21.10 -2.01 -4.59
C TRP A 382 20.35 -1.09 -5.54
N GLU A 383 19.07 -1.36 -5.75
CA GLU A 383 18.21 -0.69 -6.73
C GLU A 383 18.37 0.81 -6.69
N ASP A 384 18.43 1.49 -7.84
CA ASP A 384 18.69 2.93 -8.03
C ASP A 384 20.11 3.32 -8.48
N ALA A 385 20.86 2.37 -9.03
CA ALA A 385 22.09 2.70 -9.72
C ALA A 385 21.79 3.52 -11.00
N ALA A 386 22.53 4.61 -11.21
CA ALA A 386 22.39 5.44 -12.39
C ALA A 386 23.72 5.59 -13.14
N VAL A 387 23.69 5.49 -14.46
CA VAL A 387 24.85 5.73 -15.35
C VAL A 387 24.46 6.77 -16.40
N PRO A 388 25.42 7.45 -17.06
CA PRO A 388 25.08 8.25 -18.24
C PRO A 388 24.26 7.41 -19.24
N PRO A 389 23.16 7.91 -19.84
CA PRO A 389 22.28 7.12 -20.72
C PRO A 389 23.03 6.38 -21.84
N ALA A 390 24.07 7.00 -22.41
CA ALA A 390 24.94 6.39 -23.42
C ALA A 390 25.73 5.15 -22.95
N ARG A 391 25.75 4.86 -21.65
CA ARG A 391 26.43 3.72 -21.04
C ARG A 391 25.45 2.68 -20.49
N LEU A 392 24.14 2.97 -20.51
CA LEU A 392 23.11 2.15 -19.87
C LEU A 392 23.06 0.72 -20.39
N GLY A 393 23.03 0.51 -21.71
CA GLY A 393 22.98 -0.84 -22.28
C GLY A 393 24.21 -1.68 -21.94
N ALA A 394 25.40 -1.06 -21.96
CA ALA A 394 26.64 -1.74 -21.56
C ALA A 394 26.65 -2.10 -20.07
N TYR A 395 26.15 -1.20 -19.22
CA TYR A 395 25.98 -1.44 -17.79
C TYR A 395 24.99 -2.58 -17.50
N LEU A 396 23.81 -2.58 -18.14
CA LEU A 396 22.81 -3.65 -17.97
C LEU A 396 23.36 -5.03 -18.34
N ARG A 397 24.14 -5.14 -19.43
CA ARG A 397 24.83 -6.39 -19.78
C ARG A 397 25.84 -6.81 -18.72
N GLY A 398 26.56 -5.86 -18.10
CA GLY A 398 27.47 -6.13 -16.98
C GLY A 398 26.72 -6.57 -15.72
N PHE A 399 25.59 -5.93 -15.44
CA PHE A 399 24.79 -6.19 -14.27
C PHE A 399 24.12 -7.57 -14.31
N GLU A 400 23.58 -7.97 -15.47
CA GLU A 400 23.03 -9.33 -15.66
C GLU A 400 24.12 -10.41 -15.51
N ARG A 401 25.36 -10.15 -15.98
CA ARG A 401 26.48 -11.07 -15.72
C ARG A 401 26.82 -11.15 -14.24
N LEU A 402 26.86 -10.02 -13.54
CA LEU A 402 27.14 -9.98 -12.10
C LEU A 402 26.08 -10.75 -11.30
N LEU A 403 24.80 -10.62 -11.64
CA LEU A 403 23.73 -11.42 -11.05
C LEU A 403 23.97 -12.92 -11.28
N ALA A 404 24.28 -13.32 -12.53
CA ALA A 404 24.57 -14.70 -12.87
C ALA A 404 25.79 -15.27 -12.14
N ASP A 405 26.87 -14.50 -12.01
CA ASP A 405 28.11 -14.90 -11.34
C ASP A 405 27.89 -15.16 -9.84
N HIS A 406 26.94 -14.46 -9.20
CA HIS A 406 26.51 -14.70 -7.82
C HIS A 406 25.36 -15.71 -7.69
N GLY A 407 24.82 -16.22 -8.81
CA GLY A 407 23.66 -17.11 -8.81
C GLY A 407 22.38 -16.44 -8.32
N LEU A 408 22.25 -15.13 -8.50
CA LEU A 408 21.10 -14.31 -8.10
C LEU A 408 20.20 -14.02 -9.30
N ALA A 409 18.92 -13.81 -9.04
CA ALA A 409 17.94 -13.33 -9.99
C ALA A 409 17.43 -11.94 -9.59
N GLY A 410 17.19 -11.11 -10.61
CA GLY A 410 16.56 -9.81 -10.42
C GLY A 410 15.55 -9.51 -11.52
N VAL A 411 14.64 -8.57 -11.24
CA VAL A 411 13.70 -8.03 -12.22
C VAL A 411 14.01 -6.55 -12.43
N PRO A 412 14.78 -6.17 -13.47
CA PRO A 412 15.13 -4.79 -13.74
C PRO A 412 13.96 -4.02 -14.39
N TYR A 413 13.81 -2.76 -14.03
CA TYR A 413 12.91 -1.77 -14.63
C TYR A 413 13.44 -0.38 -14.29
N GLY A 414 13.10 0.70 -14.98
CA GLY A 414 13.68 1.99 -14.58
C GLY A 414 13.48 3.16 -15.52
N HIS A 415 14.07 4.29 -15.12
CA HIS A 415 14.05 5.57 -15.83
C HIS A 415 15.18 5.58 -16.86
N PHE A 416 14.96 4.92 -17.98
CA PHE A 416 15.98 4.70 -19.00
C PHE A 416 16.47 6.01 -19.62
N GLY A 417 15.58 6.97 -19.87
CA GLY A 417 15.96 8.31 -20.36
C GLY A 417 16.95 9.05 -19.45
N ASP A 418 16.90 8.73 -18.15
CA ASP A 418 17.75 9.27 -17.11
C ASP A 418 18.94 8.35 -16.77
N GLY A 419 19.03 7.18 -17.41
CA GLY A 419 20.07 6.19 -17.15
C GLY A 419 19.98 5.50 -15.79
N CYS A 420 18.82 5.52 -15.13
CA CYS A 420 18.61 4.96 -13.79
C CYS A 420 17.84 3.64 -13.83
N ILE A 421 18.30 2.64 -13.06
CA ILE A 421 17.69 1.31 -12.98
C ILE A 421 17.21 0.97 -11.56
N HIS A 422 16.10 0.26 -11.49
CA HIS A 422 15.52 -0.33 -10.30
C HIS A 422 15.49 -1.85 -10.44
N VAL A 423 15.68 -2.56 -9.35
CA VAL A 423 15.69 -4.03 -9.31
C VAL A 423 15.26 -4.52 -7.93
N ARG A 424 14.74 -5.74 -7.82
CA ARG A 424 14.72 -6.47 -6.54
C ARG A 424 15.48 -7.76 -6.74
N ILE A 425 16.30 -8.14 -5.78
CA ILE A 425 17.25 -9.26 -5.92
C ILE A 425 16.97 -10.30 -4.83
N ASP A 426 16.95 -11.57 -5.18
CA ASP A 426 16.65 -12.71 -4.30
C ASP A 426 17.81 -13.11 -3.37
N PHE A 427 18.37 -12.13 -2.66
CA PHE A 427 19.46 -12.36 -1.72
C PHE A 427 19.13 -13.47 -0.70
N PRO A 428 20.01 -14.47 -0.52
CA PRO A 428 19.71 -15.66 0.26
C PRO A 428 19.89 -15.43 1.76
N PHE A 429 19.17 -14.48 2.36
CA PHE A 429 19.32 -14.12 3.78
C PHE A 429 18.99 -15.25 4.78
N ASP A 430 18.27 -16.29 4.34
CA ASP A 430 18.03 -17.48 5.16
C ASP A 430 19.21 -18.47 5.15
N ALA A 431 20.22 -18.27 4.29
CA ALA A 431 21.46 -19.04 4.26
C ALA A 431 22.48 -18.50 5.29
N ALA A 432 23.34 -19.38 5.80
CA ALA A 432 24.30 -19.04 6.86
C ALA A 432 25.30 -17.93 6.45
N ASP A 433 25.62 -17.82 5.17
CA ASP A 433 26.50 -16.80 4.60
C ASP A 433 25.75 -15.73 3.79
N GLY A 434 24.41 -15.69 3.88
CA GLY A 434 23.55 -14.82 3.06
C GLY A 434 23.90 -13.33 3.14
N THR A 435 24.18 -12.84 4.34
CA THR A 435 24.62 -11.45 4.56
C THR A 435 25.98 -11.16 3.93
N ALA A 436 26.89 -12.15 3.90
CA ALA A 436 28.19 -12.00 3.26
C ALA A 436 28.07 -12.00 1.73
N VAL A 437 27.16 -12.80 1.15
CA VAL A 437 26.80 -12.74 -0.28
C VAL A 437 26.27 -11.35 -0.63
N PHE A 438 25.31 -10.84 0.15
CA PHE A 438 24.76 -9.50 -0.01
C PHE A 438 25.84 -8.41 -0.03
N ARG A 439 26.75 -8.41 0.95
CA ARG A 439 27.86 -7.44 1.02
C ARG A 439 28.76 -7.52 -0.21
N ARG A 440 29.22 -8.73 -0.60
CA ARG A 440 30.10 -8.90 -1.77
C ARG A 440 29.44 -8.39 -3.04
N PHE A 441 28.19 -8.78 -3.28
CA PHE A 441 27.44 -8.33 -4.44
C PHE A 441 27.33 -6.80 -4.50
N LEU A 442 26.96 -6.14 -3.39
CA LEU A 442 26.84 -4.68 -3.36
C LEU A 442 28.17 -3.95 -3.61
N THR A 443 29.28 -4.48 -3.09
CA THR A 443 30.61 -3.93 -3.36
C THR A 443 30.97 -4.04 -4.83
N GLU A 444 30.82 -5.23 -5.43
CA GLU A 444 31.11 -5.44 -6.86
C GLU A 444 30.15 -4.66 -7.78
N ALA A 445 28.89 -4.50 -7.37
CA ALA A 445 27.93 -3.68 -8.10
C ALA A 445 28.29 -2.19 -8.06
N ALA A 446 28.84 -1.70 -6.94
CA ALA A 446 29.40 -0.36 -6.81
C ALA A 446 30.63 -0.15 -7.71
N GLU A 447 31.52 -1.12 -7.80
CA GLU A 447 32.65 -1.10 -8.73
C GLU A 447 32.16 -1.07 -10.20
N LEU A 448 31.14 -1.87 -10.52
CA LEU A 448 30.58 -1.92 -11.86
C LEU A 448 29.97 -0.57 -12.28
N VAL A 449 29.09 0.02 -11.46
CA VAL A 449 28.43 1.29 -11.83
C VAL A 449 29.43 2.43 -11.94
N THR A 450 30.44 2.48 -11.07
CA THR A 450 31.50 3.51 -11.10
C THR A 450 32.42 3.34 -12.30
N ALA A 451 32.72 2.11 -12.74
CA ALA A 451 33.45 1.84 -13.98
C ALA A 451 32.72 2.34 -15.25
N HIS A 452 31.40 2.47 -15.19
CA HIS A 452 30.59 3.10 -16.23
C HIS A 452 30.44 4.63 -16.07
N GLY A 453 31.10 5.24 -15.08
CA GLY A 453 31.02 6.67 -14.76
C GLY A 453 29.73 7.06 -14.03
N GLY A 454 29.04 6.09 -13.41
CA GLY A 454 27.75 6.28 -12.77
C GLY A 454 27.81 6.69 -11.30
N SER A 455 26.62 6.65 -10.69
CA SER A 455 26.28 7.00 -9.31
C SER A 455 25.60 5.81 -8.63
N LEU A 456 25.90 5.59 -7.35
CA LEU A 456 25.33 4.47 -6.58
C LEU A 456 23.83 4.67 -6.35
N SER A 457 23.40 5.92 -6.21
CA SER A 457 22.01 6.35 -6.10
C SER A 457 21.68 7.37 -7.20
N GLY A 458 20.48 7.24 -7.78
CA GLY A 458 19.90 8.11 -8.79
C GLY A 458 18.65 8.88 -8.32
N GLU A 459 17.99 8.45 -7.24
CA GLU A 459 16.80 9.12 -6.66
C GLU A 459 16.40 8.73 -5.23
N HIS A 460 16.88 7.60 -4.70
CA HIS A 460 16.45 7.05 -3.41
C HIS A 460 17.29 7.53 -2.20
N GLY A 461 18.35 8.32 -2.45
CA GLY A 461 19.38 8.64 -1.47
C GLY A 461 20.35 7.48 -1.25
N ASP A 462 21.52 7.74 -0.67
CA ASP A 462 22.49 6.71 -0.35
C ASP A 462 22.06 5.91 0.88
N GLY A 463 21.63 6.61 1.93
CA GLY A 463 21.21 6.02 3.20
C GLY A 463 22.20 5.00 3.76
N ARG A 464 21.71 4.08 4.58
CA ARG A 464 22.52 2.95 5.09
C ARG A 464 22.85 1.94 4.00
N ALA A 465 22.06 1.89 2.94
CA ALA A 465 22.24 1.00 1.80
C ALA A 465 23.56 1.22 1.06
N ARG A 466 23.98 2.48 0.89
CA ARG A 466 25.07 2.83 -0.04
C ARG A 466 26.13 3.75 0.55
N SER A 467 25.89 4.40 1.70
CA SER A 467 26.86 5.36 2.24
C SER A 467 28.23 4.75 2.53
N GLU A 468 28.30 3.47 2.98
CA GLU A 468 29.59 2.77 3.18
C GLU A 468 30.37 2.57 1.87
N LEU A 469 29.68 2.55 0.73
CA LEU A 469 30.25 2.29 -0.60
C LEU A 469 30.75 3.56 -1.31
N LEU A 470 30.47 4.75 -0.77
CA LEU A 470 30.90 6.04 -1.35
C LEU A 470 32.41 6.15 -1.62
N PRO A 471 33.33 5.52 -0.85
CA PRO A 471 34.77 5.50 -1.18
C PRO A 471 35.13 4.80 -2.50
N ILE A 472 34.23 4.02 -3.09
CA ILE A 472 34.40 3.43 -4.42
C ILE A 472 34.14 4.48 -5.52
N MET A 473 33.27 5.45 -5.25
CA MET A 473 32.85 6.48 -6.20
C MET A 473 33.68 7.77 -6.10
N TYR A 474 34.05 8.16 -4.88
CA TYR A 474 34.64 9.47 -4.58
C TYR A 474 36.05 9.38 -3.99
N GLY A 475 36.88 10.38 -4.33
CA GLY A 475 38.22 10.49 -3.76
C GLY A 475 38.20 10.81 -2.26
N PRO A 476 39.26 10.45 -1.50
CA PRO A 476 39.35 10.77 -0.07
C PRO A 476 39.20 12.25 0.27
N GLN A 477 39.63 13.14 -0.63
CA GLN A 477 39.48 14.59 -0.47
C GLN A 477 38.01 15.02 -0.56
N MET A 478 37.24 14.46 -1.50
CA MET A 478 35.82 14.75 -1.64
C MET A 478 35.02 14.23 -0.44
N LEU A 479 35.33 13.02 0.04
CA LEU A 479 34.72 12.50 1.28
C LEU A 479 35.04 13.37 2.50
N GLY A 480 36.28 13.88 2.60
CA GLY A 480 36.67 14.85 3.61
C GLY A 480 35.87 16.15 3.51
N LEU A 481 35.62 16.64 2.28
CA LEU A 481 34.81 17.82 2.02
C LEU A 481 33.35 17.61 2.43
N PHE A 482 32.75 16.44 2.13
CA PHE A 482 31.41 16.09 2.62
C PHE A 482 31.34 16.10 4.14
N ALA A 483 32.34 15.51 4.82
CA ALA A 483 32.40 15.52 6.28
C ALA A 483 32.52 16.94 6.86
N ALA A 484 33.33 17.80 6.21
CA ALA A 484 33.48 19.19 6.60
C ALA A 484 32.17 19.98 6.38
N PHE A 485 31.48 19.76 5.27
CA PHE A 485 30.18 20.39 5.00
C PHE A 485 29.15 20.01 6.05
N LYS A 486 29.00 18.72 6.38
CA LYS A 486 28.12 18.26 7.47
C LYS A 486 28.46 18.97 8.80
N HIS A 487 29.75 19.06 9.13
CA HIS A 487 30.21 19.66 10.39
C HIS A 487 29.84 21.13 10.55
N LEU A 488 29.69 21.89 9.46
CA LEU A 488 29.25 23.30 9.52
C LEU A 488 27.84 23.45 10.10
N PHE A 489 26.94 22.49 9.79
CA PHE A 489 25.55 22.55 10.21
C PHE A 489 25.26 21.69 11.44
N ASP A 490 25.99 20.59 11.61
CA ASP A 490 25.79 19.64 12.71
C ASP A 490 27.15 19.19 13.31
N PRO A 491 27.80 20.06 14.11
CA PRO A 491 29.10 19.75 14.69
C PRO A 491 29.05 18.61 15.73
N GLY A 492 27.87 18.32 16.27
CA GLY A 492 27.65 17.25 17.25
C GLY A 492 27.35 15.87 16.63
N ASP A 493 27.22 15.79 15.30
CA ASP A 493 26.79 14.58 14.59
C ASP A 493 25.46 14.00 15.11
N LEU A 494 24.53 14.88 15.47
CA LEU A 494 23.23 14.51 16.02
C LEU A 494 22.16 14.35 14.95
N LEU A 495 22.33 14.94 13.77
CA LEU A 495 21.36 14.83 12.67
C LEU A 495 21.70 13.62 11.78
N ASN A 496 20.78 12.66 11.81
CA ASN A 496 20.76 11.39 11.08
C ASN A 496 22.15 10.70 10.98
N PRO A 497 22.81 10.37 12.11
CA PRO A 497 24.14 9.80 12.11
C PRO A 497 24.19 8.41 11.46
N GLY A 498 25.35 8.09 10.88
CA GLY A 498 25.57 6.84 10.15
C GLY A 498 25.05 6.82 8.72
N VAL A 499 24.68 7.99 8.17
CA VAL A 499 24.24 8.21 6.79
C VAL A 499 25.11 9.30 6.15
N LEU A 500 25.51 9.09 4.89
CA LEU A 500 26.43 9.86 4.04
C LEU A 500 27.86 10.01 4.60
N VAL A 501 27.99 10.55 5.80
CA VAL A 501 29.27 10.78 6.49
C VAL A 501 29.36 9.89 7.71
N ARG A 502 30.54 9.29 7.94
CA ARG A 502 30.78 8.29 9.00
C ARG A 502 29.69 7.20 8.97
N PRO A 503 29.52 6.52 7.83
CA PRO A 503 28.41 5.60 7.63
C PRO A 503 28.48 4.42 8.60
N ALA A 504 27.31 3.93 9.02
CA ALA A 504 27.24 2.61 9.64
C ALA A 504 27.52 1.53 8.58
N PRO A 505 28.03 0.35 8.97
CA PRO A 505 28.17 -0.78 8.05
C PRO A 505 26.83 -1.16 7.40
N LEU A 506 26.86 -1.37 6.08
CA LEU A 506 25.68 -1.60 5.23
C LEU A 506 24.96 -2.91 5.54
N ASP A 507 25.58 -3.84 6.26
CA ASP A 507 25.03 -5.16 6.59
C ASP A 507 24.71 -5.35 8.09
N GLU A 508 25.05 -4.39 8.95
CA GLU A 508 24.90 -4.54 10.40
C GLU A 508 23.43 -4.64 10.84
N ALA A 509 22.56 -3.83 10.25
CA ALA A 509 21.16 -3.66 10.68
C ALA A 509 20.14 -4.30 9.72
N VAL A 510 20.55 -5.27 8.90
CA VAL A 510 19.66 -5.95 7.94
C VAL A 510 18.63 -6.82 8.68
N ARG A 511 17.37 -6.38 8.67
CA ARG A 511 16.24 -6.97 9.41
C ARG A 511 15.99 -8.43 9.09
N VAL A 512 16.08 -8.80 7.82
CA VAL A 512 15.71 -10.14 7.35
C VAL A 512 16.78 -11.19 7.66
N ALA A 513 18.04 -10.78 7.86
CA ALA A 513 19.16 -11.68 8.12
C ALA A 513 19.11 -12.35 9.50
N THR A 514 18.42 -11.75 10.48
CA THR A 514 18.38 -12.24 11.86
C THR A 514 16.99 -12.71 12.28
N ARG A 515 16.06 -12.92 11.33
CA ARG A 515 14.67 -13.27 11.63
C ARG A 515 14.54 -14.72 12.13
N PRO A 516 13.88 -14.97 13.27
CA PRO A 516 13.50 -16.33 13.64
C PRO A 516 12.43 -16.90 12.70
N ARG A 517 12.52 -18.19 12.37
CA ARG A 517 11.47 -18.92 11.66
C ARG A 517 10.38 -19.36 12.62
N LEU A 518 9.12 -19.26 12.20
CA LEU A 518 7.95 -19.68 12.97
C LEU A 518 7.09 -20.63 12.12
N THR A 519 7.40 -21.93 12.18
CA THR A 519 6.76 -22.96 11.35
C THR A 519 5.97 -24.01 12.15
N THR A 520 6.02 -23.95 13.49
CA THR A 520 5.46 -25.00 14.35
C THR A 520 4.24 -24.53 15.12
N GLY A 521 3.25 -25.41 15.24
CA GLY A 521 2.06 -25.17 16.07
C GLY A 521 1.11 -24.09 15.55
N LEU A 522 1.28 -23.66 14.30
CA LEU A 522 0.40 -22.72 13.60
C LEU A 522 -0.96 -23.37 13.28
N ALA A 523 -2.01 -22.57 13.27
CA ALA A 523 -3.33 -23.03 12.86
C ALA A 523 -3.61 -22.78 11.38
N MET A 524 -3.10 -21.71 10.78
CA MET A 524 -3.11 -21.52 9.32
C MET A 524 -1.89 -22.19 8.68
N LEU A 525 -1.97 -22.55 7.41
CA LEU A 525 -0.91 -23.33 6.74
C LEU A 525 0.23 -22.49 6.17
N TYR A 526 -0.03 -21.28 5.67
CA TYR A 526 0.98 -20.40 5.06
C TYR A 526 1.78 -21.07 3.93
N ASP A 527 1.09 -21.83 3.06
CA ASP A 527 1.73 -22.60 1.97
C ASP A 527 2.58 -21.70 1.05
N ASP A 528 2.07 -20.52 0.69
CA ASP A 528 2.76 -19.50 -0.10
C ASP A 528 4.04 -18.95 0.57
N ASP A 529 4.22 -19.18 1.88
CA ASP A 529 5.37 -18.72 2.68
C ASP A 529 6.21 -19.90 3.22
N GLY A 530 6.06 -21.09 2.63
CA GLY A 530 6.77 -22.29 3.05
C GLY A 530 6.41 -22.75 4.47
N GLY A 531 5.18 -22.47 4.92
CA GLY A 531 4.70 -22.81 6.24
C GLY A 531 5.19 -21.90 7.36
N ASP A 532 5.75 -20.72 7.03
CA ASP A 532 6.42 -19.84 7.99
C ASP A 532 5.68 -18.52 8.20
N PHE A 533 5.12 -18.34 9.41
CA PHE A 533 4.45 -17.09 9.80
C PHE A 533 5.41 -15.89 9.77
N ALA A 534 6.69 -16.10 10.07
CA ALA A 534 7.67 -15.02 10.02
C ALA A 534 7.92 -14.54 8.60
N ALA A 535 7.99 -15.44 7.63
CA ALA A 535 8.06 -15.08 6.22
C ALA A 535 6.80 -14.31 5.77
N ALA A 536 5.61 -14.79 6.15
CA ALA A 536 4.34 -14.14 5.84
C ALA A 536 4.28 -12.68 6.36
N VAL A 537 4.65 -12.45 7.61
CA VAL A 537 4.67 -11.11 8.22
C VAL A 537 5.73 -10.20 7.57
N HIS A 538 6.86 -10.76 7.12
CA HIS A 538 7.91 -10.03 6.42
C HIS A 538 7.61 -9.72 4.94
N ARG A 539 6.47 -10.19 4.39
CA ARG A 539 5.93 -9.66 3.11
C ARG A 539 5.72 -8.15 3.15
N CYS A 540 5.50 -7.55 4.32
CA CYS A 540 5.45 -6.11 4.45
C CYS A 540 6.87 -5.51 4.34
N THR A 541 7.23 -5.05 3.15
CA THR A 541 8.49 -4.34 2.89
C THR A 541 8.48 -2.92 3.46
N GLY A 542 7.30 -2.29 3.55
CA GLY A 542 7.13 -0.93 4.09
C GLY A 542 6.72 0.11 3.05
N VAL A 543 6.32 -0.31 1.84
CA VAL A 543 5.88 0.55 0.72
C VAL A 543 4.88 1.65 1.11
N GLY A 544 4.11 1.47 2.19
CA GLY A 544 3.27 2.52 2.77
C GLY A 544 1.91 2.71 2.08
N ARG A 545 1.50 1.85 1.13
CA ARG A 545 0.20 2.01 0.42
C ARG A 545 -1.00 2.04 1.38
N CYS A 546 -0.88 1.41 2.54
CA CYS A 546 -1.90 1.42 3.60
C CYS A 546 -2.00 2.75 4.36
N THR A 547 -1.17 3.74 4.05
CA THR A 547 -1.19 5.06 4.68
C THR A 547 -1.69 6.15 3.75
N VAL A 548 -2.28 5.83 2.59
CA VAL A 548 -2.94 6.84 1.75
C VAL A 548 -4.15 7.38 2.53
N ALA A 549 -4.31 8.70 2.58
CA ALA A 549 -5.26 9.37 3.48
C ALA A 549 -6.68 9.52 2.90
N HIS A 550 -6.90 9.13 1.64
CA HIS A 550 -8.18 9.28 0.96
C HIS A 550 -8.70 7.94 0.45
N ALA A 551 -10.01 7.74 0.56
CA ALA A 551 -10.68 6.61 -0.06
C ALA A 551 -10.71 6.83 -1.59
N ALA A 552 -10.33 5.82 -2.36
CA ALA A 552 -10.43 5.83 -3.81
C ALA A 552 -11.35 4.70 -4.28
N GLU A 553 -11.99 4.91 -5.43
CA GLU A 553 -12.78 3.87 -6.08
C GLU A 553 -11.95 2.59 -6.26
N GLY A 554 -12.55 1.45 -5.90
CA GLY A 554 -11.87 0.15 -6.02
C GLY A 554 -10.68 -0.04 -5.08
N ARG A 555 -10.64 0.66 -3.92
CA ARG A 555 -9.70 0.38 -2.82
C ARG A 555 -10.43 0.27 -1.50
N VAL A 556 -10.02 -0.68 -0.67
CA VAL A 556 -10.56 -0.90 0.69
C VAL A 556 -9.49 -0.67 1.75
N MET A 557 -8.21 -0.97 1.45
CA MET A 557 -7.10 -0.84 2.40
C MET A 557 -6.79 0.63 2.73
N CYS A 558 -6.65 1.06 3.99
CA CYS A 558 -6.87 0.41 5.29
C CYS A 558 -7.91 1.24 6.06
N PRO A 559 -9.14 0.75 6.31
CA PRO A 559 -10.24 1.63 6.75
C PRO A 559 -10.00 2.31 8.10
N SER A 560 -9.36 1.60 9.03
CA SER A 560 -9.02 2.17 10.34
C SER A 560 -8.02 3.31 10.23
N TYR A 561 -7.03 3.20 9.33
CA TYR A 561 -6.06 4.27 9.11
C TYR A 561 -6.74 5.51 8.52
N LEU A 562 -7.61 5.34 7.53
CA LEU A 562 -8.40 6.45 6.96
C LEU A 562 -9.22 7.19 8.04
N ALA A 563 -9.68 6.46 9.06
CA ALA A 563 -10.48 7.03 10.14
C ALA A 563 -9.67 7.63 11.31
N THR A 564 -8.40 7.24 11.50
CA THR A 564 -7.58 7.68 12.64
C THR A 564 -6.35 8.51 12.26
N GLY A 565 -5.79 8.29 11.07
CA GLY A 565 -4.50 8.84 10.65
C GLY A 565 -3.28 8.28 11.42
N ASP A 566 -3.48 7.33 12.34
CA ASP A 566 -2.40 6.80 13.19
C ASP A 566 -1.73 5.58 12.53
N GLU A 567 -0.39 5.59 12.47
CA GLU A 567 0.43 4.52 11.90
C GLU A 567 0.09 3.14 12.47
N LYS A 568 -0.24 3.05 13.77
CA LYS A 568 -0.63 1.78 14.43
C LYS A 568 -1.83 1.10 13.76
N ASP A 569 -2.71 1.90 13.16
CA ASP A 569 -3.95 1.46 12.53
C ASP A 569 -3.78 1.22 11.02
N SER A 570 -2.56 1.32 10.50
CA SER A 570 -2.20 0.92 9.15
C SER A 570 -1.77 -0.55 9.07
N THR A 571 -1.79 -1.14 7.88
CA THR A 571 -1.24 -2.49 7.66
C THR A 571 0.25 -2.55 7.99
N ARG A 572 1.00 -1.49 7.64
CA ARG A 572 2.45 -1.40 7.87
C ARG A 572 2.76 -1.35 9.36
N GLY A 573 2.15 -0.46 10.14
CA GLY A 573 2.36 -0.38 11.58
C GLY A 573 2.07 -1.70 12.29
N ARG A 574 0.96 -2.36 11.95
CA ARG A 574 0.64 -3.71 12.44
C ARG A 574 1.70 -4.74 12.09
N ALA A 575 2.14 -4.75 10.83
CA ALA A 575 3.18 -5.67 10.39
C ALA A 575 4.48 -5.40 11.15
N ARG A 576 4.87 -4.14 11.39
CA ARG A 576 6.07 -3.82 12.18
C ARG A 576 5.98 -4.35 13.60
N VAL A 577 4.87 -4.14 14.30
CA VAL A 577 4.67 -4.69 15.64
C VAL A 577 4.74 -6.23 15.64
N LEU A 578 4.17 -6.90 14.64
CA LEU A 578 4.30 -8.35 14.49
C LEU A 578 5.74 -8.79 14.16
N GLN A 579 6.49 -8.04 13.35
CA GLN A 579 7.90 -8.33 13.07
C GLN A 579 8.73 -8.22 14.36
N GLU A 580 8.47 -7.21 15.18
CA GLU A 580 9.15 -7.04 16.46
C GLU A 580 8.75 -8.10 17.50
N MET A 581 7.49 -8.56 17.48
CA MET A 581 7.06 -9.73 18.26
C MET A 581 7.85 -11.00 17.90
N ILE A 582 8.17 -11.17 16.62
CA ILE A 582 8.93 -12.32 16.10
C ILE A 582 10.42 -12.19 16.41
N ASP A 583 10.98 -10.98 16.26
CA ASP A 583 12.38 -10.68 16.58
C ASP A 583 12.68 -10.80 18.08
N GLY A 584 11.75 -10.38 18.96
CA GLY A 584 11.82 -10.63 20.40
C GLY A 584 12.76 -9.70 21.18
N ARG A 585 13.53 -8.81 20.53
CA ARG A 585 14.47 -7.91 21.22
C ARG A 585 13.81 -6.65 21.78
N LEU A 586 12.79 -6.13 21.10
CA LEU A 586 12.04 -4.95 21.52
C LEU A 586 10.77 -5.32 22.30
N LEU A 587 10.10 -6.42 21.92
CA LEU A 587 8.89 -6.95 22.57
C LEU A 587 9.19 -8.35 23.10
N ASP A 588 8.85 -8.63 24.36
CA ASP A 588 9.14 -9.90 25.03
C ASP A 588 7.89 -10.79 25.29
N GLY A 589 6.68 -10.25 25.09
CA GLY A 589 5.41 -10.94 25.37
C GLY A 589 4.92 -11.95 24.32
N GLY A 590 5.60 -12.07 23.18
CA GLY A 590 5.20 -12.92 22.05
C GLY A 590 3.76 -12.67 21.60
N TRP A 591 3.02 -13.74 21.26
CA TRP A 591 1.63 -13.66 20.80
C TRP A 591 0.70 -12.88 21.74
N ALA A 592 0.96 -12.92 23.05
CA ALA A 592 0.12 -12.29 24.07
C ALA A 592 0.57 -10.88 24.47
N ALA A 593 1.57 -10.31 23.80
CA ALA A 593 2.06 -8.97 24.07
C ALA A 593 0.91 -7.93 23.91
N PRO A 594 0.72 -7.02 24.89
CA PRO A 594 -0.29 -5.97 24.79
C PRO A 594 -0.16 -5.11 23.52
N GLU A 595 1.07 -4.84 23.08
CA GLU A 595 1.41 -4.09 21.87
C GLU A 595 0.83 -4.73 20.61
N VAL A 596 0.92 -6.06 20.52
CA VAL A 596 0.39 -6.85 19.39
C VAL A 596 -1.13 -6.75 19.34
N HIS A 597 -1.78 -6.93 20.50
CA HIS A 597 -3.23 -6.84 20.58
C HIS A 597 -3.75 -5.44 20.30
N ASP A 598 -3.05 -4.41 20.78
CA ASP A 598 -3.42 -3.01 20.54
C ASP A 598 -3.23 -2.59 19.07
N ALA A 599 -2.18 -3.05 18.39
CA ALA A 599 -1.99 -2.80 16.96
C ALA A 599 -3.08 -3.49 16.11
N LEU A 600 -3.50 -4.70 16.47
CA LEU A 600 -4.52 -5.47 15.75
C LEU A 600 -5.96 -5.11 16.16
N ASP A 601 -6.12 -4.26 17.16
CA ASP A 601 -7.40 -3.94 17.82
C ASP A 601 -8.41 -3.35 16.82
N LEU A 602 -7.95 -2.42 15.97
CA LEU A 602 -8.76 -1.78 14.93
C LEU A 602 -8.66 -2.47 13.56
N CYS A 603 -8.12 -3.68 13.47
CA CYS A 603 -8.15 -4.45 12.23
C CYS A 603 -9.51 -5.10 12.03
N LEU A 604 -10.22 -4.71 10.95
CA LEU A 604 -11.57 -5.17 10.60
C LEU A 604 -11.61 -6.60 10.00
N ALA A 605 -10.46 -7.26 9.85
CA ALA A 605 -10.34 -8.55 9.13
C ALA A 605 -10.99 -8.53 7.72
N CYS A 606 -10.87 -7.39 7.02
CA CYS A 606 -11.59 -7.13 5.76
C CYS A 606 -10.92 -7.68 4.49
N LYS A 607 -9.70 -8.24 4.62
CA LYS A 607 -8.82 -8.70 3.52
C LYS A 607 -8.43 -7.67 2.46
N GLY A 608 -8.82 -6.40 2.59
CA GLY A 608 -8.44 -5.35 1.64
C GLY A 608 -6.93 -5.26 1.40
N CYS A 609 -6.11 -5.46 2.43
CA CYS A 609 -4.65 -5.45 2.26
C CYS A 609 -4.08 -6.65 1.50
N ALA A 610 -4.80 -7.78 1.41
CA ALA A 610 -4.33 -8.94 0.66
C ALA A 610 -4.34 -8.68 -0.86
N SER A 611 -5.25 -7.82 -1.33
CA SER A 611 -5.41 -7.45 -2.75
C SER A 611 -4.84 -6.08 -3.09
N ASP A 612 -5.08 -5.06 -2.25
CA ASP A 612 -4.68 -3.67 -2.51
C ASP A 612 -3.21 -3.40 -2.19
N CYS A 613 -2.57 -4.19 -1.31
CA CYS A 613 -1.14 -4.07 -1.06
C CYS A 613 -0.39 -4.79 -2.18
N PRO A 614 0.56 -4.12 -2.88
CA PRO A 614 1.31 -4.77 -3.95
C PRO A 614 2.19 -5.94 -3.44
N THR A 615 2.45 -6.01 -2.13
CA THR A 615 3.22 -7.10 -1.51
C THR A 615 2.35 -8.24 -0.95
N GLY A 616 1.02 -8.21 -1.12
CA GLY A 616 0.13 -9.33 -0.77
C GLY A 616 0.08 -9.70 0.72
N VAL A 617 0.08 -8.70 1.61
CA VAL A 617 -0.03 -8.89 3.07
C VAL A 617 -1.48 -9.23 3.44
N ASP A 618 -1.70 -10.38 4.09
CA ASP A 618 -3.03 -10.74 4.62
C ASP A 618 -3.11 -10.55 6.15
N MET A 619 -3.36 -9.31 6.56
CA MET A 619 -3.51 -8.97 7.98
C MET A 619 -4.75 -9.61 8.62
N ALA A 620 -5.75 -10.02 7.85
CA ALA A 620 -6.93 -10.72 8.39
C ALA A 620 -6.52 -12.13 8.87
N THR A 621 -5.76 -12.84 8.04
CA THR A 621 -5.16 -14.14 8.39
C THR A 621 -4.19 -14.01 9.56
N TYR A 622 -3.33 -12.99 9.58
CA TYR A 622 -2.37 -12.80 10.67
C TYR A 622 -3.06 -12.53 12.00
N ARG A 623 -4.11 -11.69 12.00
CA ARG A 623 -4.93 -11.45 13.20
C ARG A 623 -5.61 -12.72 13.68
N ALA A 624 -6.15 -13.54 12.77
CA ALA A 624 -6.82 -14.78 13.14
C ALA A 624 -5.85 -15.77 13.82
N GLU A 625 -4.62 -15.90 13.30
CA GLU A 625 -3.55 -16.71 13.89
C GLU A 625 -3.13 -16.17 15.26
N VAL A 626 -2.85 -14.87 15.38
CA VAL A 626 -2.50 -14.25 16.68
C VAL A 626 -3.59 -14.51 17.72
N LEU A 627 -4.86 -14.27 17.38
CA LEU A 627 -5.98 -14.55 18.28
C LEU A 627 -6.11 -16.06 18.60
N HIS A 628 -5.78 -16.95 17.65
CA HIS A 628 -5.73 -18.38 17.92
C HIS A 628 -4.67 -18.70 18.97
N GLN A 629 -3.43 -18.26 18.75
CA GLN A 629 -2.29 -18.53 19.62
C GLN A 629 -2.47 -17.92 21.02
N THR A 630 -2.87 -16.65 21.11
CA THR A 630 -3.11 -15.96 22.40
C THR A 630 -4.15 -16.69 23.23
N TYR A 631 -5.28 -17.06 22.63
CA TYR A 631 -6.40 -17.64 23.36
C TYR A 631 -6.38 -19.17 23.39
N ARG A 632 -5.34 -19.81 22.85
CA ARG A 632 -5.14 -21.25 23.00
C ARG A 632 -5.00 -21.55 24.49
N ARG A 633 -6.00 -22.24 25.05
CA ARG A 633 -6.11 -22.57 26.49
C ARG A 633 -6.34 -21.36 27.42
N ARG A 634 -6.74 -20.19 26.90
CA ARG A 634 -7.14 -19.03 27.72
C ARG A 634 -8.62 -18.69 27.51
N ARG A 635 -9.18 -17.91 28.44
CA ARG A 635 -10.56 -17.40 28.30
C ARG A 635 -10.61 -16.34 27.21
N ARG A 636 -11.55 -16.48 26.28
CA ARG A 636 -11.81 -15.52 25.19
C ARG A 636 -12.73 -14.37 25.65
N PRO A 637 -12.68 -13.21 24.97
CA PRO A 637 -13.68 -12.15 25.11
C PRO A 637 -15.11 -12.66 24.91
N ARG A 638 -16.07 -11.97 25.53
CA ARG A 638 -17.50 -12.35 25.49
C ARG A 638 -18.02 -12.37 24.05
N THR A 639 -17.59 -11.41 23.24
CA THR A 639 -17.97 -11.27 21.82
C THR A 639 -17.55 -12.47 20.97
N HIS A 640 -16.46 -13.15 21.32
CA HIS A 640 -16.05 -14.37 20.61
C HIS A 640 -17.04 -15.53 20.81
N TYR A 641 -17.77 -15.56 21.92
CA TYR A 641 -18.82 -16.56 22.18
C TYR A 641 -20.20 -16.12 21.69
N THR A 642 -20.51 -14.82 21.73
CA THR A 642 -21.83 -14.31 21.33
C THR A 642 -21.90 -14.06 19.82
N LEU A 643 -20.93 -13.34 19.26
CA LEU A 643 -20.84 -13.02 17.84
C LEU A 643 -20.02 -14.07 17.07
N GLY A 644 -18.92 -14.56 17.65
CA GLY A 644 -18.12 -15.61 17.02
C GLY A 644 -18.88 -16.94 16.85
N TRP A 645 -19.83 -17.25 17.74
CA TRP A 645 -20.73 -18.41 17.60
C TRP A 645 -22.12 -18.02 17.10
N LEU A 646 -22.28 -16.83 16.52
CA LEU A 646 -23.56 -16.34 16.01
C LEU A 646 -24.26 -17.36 15.09
N PRO A 647 -23.58 -18.10 14.19
CA PRO A 647 -24.25 -19.11 13.38
C PRO A 647 -24.97 -20.19 14.21
N ARG A 648 -24.38 -20.61 15.33
CA ARG A 648 -24.99 -21.57 16.26
C ARG A 648 -26.22 -20.97 16.94
N TRP A 649 -26.13 -19.72 17.40
CA TRP A 649 -27.23 -19.03 18.06
C TRP A 649 -28.37 -18.71 17.10
N ALA A 650 -28.06 -18.28 15.87
CA ALA A 650 -29.02 -18.00 14.83
C ALA A 650 -29.79 -19.24 14.42
N ARG A 651 -29.14 -20.41 14.35
CA ARG A 651 -29.80 -21.69 14.12
C ARG A 651 -30.79 -22.05 15.23
N LEU A 652 -30.41 -21.81 16.49
CA LEU A 652 -31.30 -22.06 17.62
C LEU A 652 -32.49 -21.08 17.64
N ALA A 653 -32.22 -19.79 17.42
CA ALA A 653 -33.24 -18.74 17.35
C ALA A 653 -34.20 -18.94 16.19
N GLY A 654 -33.70 -19.44 15.04
CA GLY A 654 -34.48 -19.74 13.85
C GLY A 654 -35.55 -20.82 14.03
N ARG A 655 -35.50 -21.61 15.12
CA ARG A 655 -36.59 -22.53 15.48
C ARG A 655 -37.82 -21.83 16.07
N MET A 656 -37.62 -20.66 16.66
CA MET A 656 -38.67 -19.85 17.30
C MET A 656 -38.43 -18.34 17.05
N PRO A 657 -38.36 -17.89 15.78
CA PRO A 657 -37.89 -16.55 15.44
C PRO A 657 -38.79 -15.45 16.01
N ARG A 658 -40.11 -15.69 16.09
CA ARG A 658 -41.07 -14.75 16.70
C ARG A 658 -40.78 -14.48 18.17
N LEU A 659 -40.44 -15.52 18.94
CA LEU A 659 -40.08 -15.38 20.35
C LEU A 659 -38.74 -14.68 20.51
N ALA A 660 -37.74 -15.08 19.71
CA ALA A 660 -36.42 -14.45 19.73
C ALA A 660 -36.51 -12.94 19.43
N ASN A 661 -37.27 -12.56 18.40
CA ASN A 661 -37.50 -11.16 18.03
C ASN A 661 -38.29 -10.39 19.09
N ALA A 662 -39.30 -11.01 19.71
CA ALA A 662 -40.06 -10.37 20.79
C ALA A 662 -39.18 -10.05 22.01
N LEU A 663 -38.27 -10.97 22.37
CA LEU A 663 -37.31 -10.76 23.45
C LEU A 663 -36.29 -9.66 23.12
N LEU A 664 -35.79 -9.63 21.88
CA LEU A 664 -34.85 -8.61 21.40
C LEU A 664 -35.53 -7.25 21.12
N GLY A 665 -36.84 -7.21 20.94
CA GLY A 665 -37.62 -5.98 20.76
C GLY A 665 -37.99 -5.28 22.07
N ALA A 666 -37.92 -5.97 23.21
CA ALA A 666 -38.25 -5.40 24.51
C ALA A 666 -37.09 -4.53 25.05
N PRO A 667 -37.25 -3.20 25.25
CA PRO A 667 -36.13 -2.28 25.46
C PRO A 667 -35.21 -2.60 26.66
N LEU A 668 -35.77 -3.12 27.76
CA LEU A 668 -34.98 -3.49 28.94
C LEU A 668 -34.20 -4.79 28.72
N LEU A 669 -34.83 -5.77 28.07
CA LEU A 669 -34.22 -7.07 27.78
C LEU A 669 -33.13 -6.93 26.71
N ASP A 670 -33.38 -6.12 25.68
CA ASP A 670 -32.42 -5.76 24.63
C ASP A 670 -31.17 -5.08 25.21
N ARG A 671 -31.35 -4.06 26.07
CA ARG A 671 -30.23 -3.38 26.74
C ARG A 671 -29.40 -4.34 27.59
N LEU A 672 -30.06 -5.24 28.33
CA LEU A 672 -29.39 -6.24 29.14
C LEU A 672 -28.65 -7.26 28.25
N ALA A 673 -29.32 -7.77 27.21
CA ALA A 673 -28.77 -8.74 26.27
C ALA A 673 -27.52 -8.19 25.57
N LYS A 674 -27.56 -6.96 25.03
CA LYS A 674 -26.39 -6.28 24.45
C LYS A 674 -25.25 -6.12 25.45
N SER A 675 -25.58 -5.69 26.67
CA SER A 675 -24.60 -5.53 27.73
C SER A 675 -23.90 -6.83 28.11
N VAL A 676 -24.65 -7.95 28.12
CA VAL A 676 -24.14 -9.30 28.39
C VAL A 676 -23.39 -9.87 27.19
N ALA A 677 -23.81 -9.54 25.97
CA ALA A 677 -23.20 -10.03 24.73
C ALA A 677 -21.90 -9.30 24.38
N GLY A 678 -21.61 -8.16 25.02
CA GLY A 678 -20.46 -7.31 24.67
C GLY A 678 -20.73 -6.39 23.47
N VAL A 679 -22.01 -6.21 23.10
CA VAL A 679 -22.45 -5.36 21.98
C VAL A 679 -22.65 -3.93 22.47
N ASP A 680 -22.32 -2.93 21.63
CA ASP A 680 -22.57 -1.52 21.91
C ASP A 680 -24.08 -1.24 21.99
N ARG A 681 -24.52 -0.49 23.00
CA ARG A 681 -25.95 -0.25 23.26
C ARG A 681 -26.61 0.61 22.19
N ARG A 682 -25.83 1.37 21.42
CA ARG A 682 -26.31 2.20 20.30
C ARG A 682 -26.65 1.37 19.06
N ARG A 683 -26.20 0.12 18.99
CA ARG A 683 -26.48 -0.78 17.86
C ARG A 683 -27.88 -1.35 17.95
N ALA A 684 -28.54 -1.48 16.80
CA ALA A 684 -29.71 -2.35 16.68
C ALA A 684 -29.25 -3.79 16.42
N VAL A 685 -29.89 -4.77 17.07
CA VAL A 685 -29.67 -6.18 16.75
C VAL A 685 -30.60 -6.54 15.59
N PRO A 686 -30.09 -7.10 14.47
CA PRO A 686 -30.94 -7.52 13.36
C PRO A 686 -32.00 -8.54 13.79
N ALA A 687 -33.19 -8.43 13.22
CA ALA A 687 -34.28 -9.37 13.48
C ALA A 687 -34.06 -10.69 12.74
N PHE A 688 -34.37 -11.81 13.38
CA PHE A 688 -34.37 -13.12 12.74
C PHE A 688 -35.55 -13.24 11.79
N ALA A 689 -35.32 -13.83 10.62
CA ALA A 689 -36.36 -14.08 9.63
C ALA A 689 -37.40 -15.08 10.17
N THR A 690 -38.67 -14.81 9.87
CA THR A 690 -39.79 -15.69 10.17
C THR A 690 -40.22 -16.57 9.00
N ALA A 691 -39.70 -16.27 7.80
CA ALA A 691 -39.95 -17.04 6.59
C ALA A 691 -39.10 -18.33 6.57
N ASP A 692 -39.71 -19.43 6.13
CA ASP A 692 -39.03 -20.71 5.92
C ASP A 692 -38.62 -20.83 4.45
N LEU A 693 -37.32 -20.64 4.19
CA LEU A 693 -36.76 -20.66 2.84
C LEU A 693 -36.89 -22.03 2.16
N HIS A 694 -36.58 -23.11 2.87
CA HIS A 694 -36.64 -24.47 2.31
C HIS A 694 -38.10 -24.89 2.08
N GLY A 695 -39.00 -24.57 3.02
CA GLY A 695 -40.43 -24.77 2.85
C GLY A 695 -41.01 -23.99 1.66
N TRP A 696 -40.62 -22.72 1.50
CA TRP A 696 -40.99 -21.91 0.34
C TRP A 696 -40.46 -22.52 -0.97
N PHE A 697 -39.18 -22.88 -1.02
CA PHE A 697 -38.56 -23.41 -2.24
C PHE A 697 -39.19 -24.74 -2.67
N ALA A 698 -39.52 -25.61 -1.71
CA ALA A 698 -40.21 -26.87 -1.99
C ALA A 698 -41.67 -26.68 -2.45
N ALA A 699 -42.34 -25.63 -1.99
CA ALA A 699 -43.73 -25.33 -2.34
C ALA A 699 -43.88 -24.56 -3.67
N ARG A 700 -42.81 -23.92 -4.17
CA ARG A 700 -42.86 -23.17 -5.43
C ARG A 700 -43.10 -24.10 -6.63
N PRO A 701 -43.77 -23.63 -7.70
CA PRO A 701 -43.84 -24.38 -8.95
C PRO A 701 -42.44 -24.56 -9.55
N ALA A 702 -42.06 -25.79 -9.89
CA ALA A 702 -40.81 -26.00 -10.64
C ALA A 702 -40.93 -25.34 -12.04
N PRO A 703 -39.84 -24.76 -12.59
CA PRO A 703 -39.83 -24.23 -13.95
C PRO A 703 -40.30 -25.30 -14.95
N THR A 704 -41.16 -24.91 -15.89
CA THR A 704 -41.78 -25.83 -16.87
C THR A 704 -40.81 -26.27 -17.97
N ASP A 705 -39.80 -25.44 -18.26
CA ASP A 705 -38.73 -25.71 -19.22
C ASP A 705 -37.42 -25.05 -18.74
N PRO A 706 -36.72 -25.61 -17.74
CA PRO A 706 -35.42 -25.10 -17.34
C PRO A 706 -34.45 -25.33 -18.51
N GLY A 707 -33.83 -24.27 -19.01
CA GLY A 707 -32.81 -24.37 -20.05
C GLY A 707 -31.59 -25.19 -19.61
N GLU A 708 -30.60 -25.34 -20.50
CA GLU A 708 -29.39 -26.10 -20.19
C GLU A 708 -28.56 -25.43 -19.07
N GLY A 709 -28.29 -26.17 -17.98
CA GLY A 709 -27.38 -25.78 -16.90
C GLY A 709 -27.98 -25.87 -15.51
N GLU A 710 -27.47 -26.80 -14.70
CA GLU A 710 -27.80 -26.90 -13.26
C GLU A 710 -26.79 -26.11 -12.42
N ILE A 711 -27.29 -25.38 -11.43
CA ILE A 711 -26.47 -24.64 -10.45
C ILE A 711 -26.90 -24.96 -9.03
N LEU A 712 -25.94 -24.96 -8.11
CA LEU A 712 -26.17 -25.17 -6.69
C LEU A 712 -26.12 -23.81 -5.97
N LEU A 713 -27.25 -23.35 -5.47
CA LEU A 713 -27.33 -22.15 -4.66
C LEU A 713 -26.93 -22.47 -3.21
N TRP A 714 -25.76 -21.98 -2.82
CA TRP A 714 -25.29 -22.03 -1.44
C TRP A 714 -25.85 -20.85 -0.65
N VAL A 715 -26.81 -21.15 0.22
CA VAL A 715 -27.43 -20.13 1.09
C VAL A 715 -26.69 -20.11 2.42
N ASP A 716 -25.96 -19.03 2.67
CA ASP A 716 -25.21 -18.86 3.91
C ASP A 716 -26.13 -18.57 5.11
N THR A 717 -25.57 -18.68 6.32
CA THR A 717 -26.32 -18.51 7.57
C THR A 717 -26.94 -17.13 7.72
N PHE A 718 -26.33 -16.06 7.19
CA PHE A 718 -26.87 -14.71 7.32
C PHE A 718 -28.05 -14.51 6.39
N THR A 719 -27.92 -14.91 5.13
CA THR A 719 -29.03 -14.89 4.17
C THR A 719 -30.19 -15.75 4.67
N GLU A 720 -29.95 -16.99 5.07
CA GLU A 720 -30.99 -17.91 5.52
C GLU A 720 -31.75 -17.39 6.76
N ARG A 721 -31.04 -16.82 7.74
CA ARG A 721 -31.60 -16.51 9.06
C ARG A 721 -32.02 -15.06 9.25
N PHE A 722 -31.61 -14.13 8.38
CA PHE A 722 -31.92 -12.71 8.53
C PHE A 722 -32.50 -12.06 7.26
N SER A 723 -32.22 -12.60 6.07
CA SER A 723 -32.68 -11.97 4.81
C SER A 723 -33.05 -13.00 3.73
N PRO A 724 -33.94 -13.99 3.99
CA PRO A 724 -34.27 -15.03 3.02
C PRO A 724 -34.90 -14.49 1.73
N GLU A 725 -35.47 -13.28 1.76
CA GLU A 725 -35.94 -12.57 0.57
C GLU A 725 -34.83 -12.32 -0.48
N VAL A 726 -33.56 -12.31 -0.08
CA VAL A 726 -32.42 -12.23 -1.01
C VAL A 726 -32.27 -13.55 -1.76
N ALA A 727 -32.41 -14.68 -1.07
CA ALA A 727 -32.37 -16.00 -1.70
C ALA A 727 -33.58 -16.23 -2.62
N HIS A 728 -34.77 -15.75 -2.26
CA HIS A 728 -35.95 -15.80 -3.13
C HIS A 728 -35.68 -15.08 -4.46
N ALA A 729 -35.21 -13.83 -4.38
CA ALA A 729 -34.87 -13.03 -5.56
C ALA A 729 -33.74 -13.66 -6.39
N ALA A 730 -32.76 -14.30 -5.74
CA ALA A 730 -31.68 -14.99 -6.46
C ALA A 730 -32.21 -16.19 -7.26
N VAL A 731 -33.12 -16.98 -6.68
CA VAL A 731 -33.79 -18.08 -7.38
C VAL A 731 -34.56 -17.55 -8.59
N GLU A 732 -35.38 -16.51 -8.41
CA GLU A 732 -36.16 -15.89 -9.50
C GLU A 732 -35.26 -15.39 -10.65
N VAL A 733 -34.16 -14.70 -10.33
CA VAL A 733 -33.23 -14.18 -11.35
C VAL A 733 -32.50 -15.31 -12.06
N LEU A 734 -32.02 -16.33 -11.33
CA LEU A 734 -31.32 -17.47 -11.94
C LEU A 734 -32.25 -18.32 -12.80
N GLU A 735 -33.49 -18.56 -12.37
CA GLU A 735 -34.49 -19.30 -13.15
C GLU A 735 -34.94 -18.48 -14.37
N SER A 736 -35.06 -17.15 -14.29
CA SER A 736 -35.34 -16.30 -15.45
C SER A 736 -34.17 -16.25 -16.44
N ALA A 737 -32.94 -16.53 -15.99
CA ALA A 737 -31.79 -16.78 -16.85
C ALA A 737 -31.76 -18.21 -17.45
N GLY A 738 -32.81 -19.00 -17.24
CA GLY A 738 -32.95 -20.35 -17.76
C GLY A 738 -32.10 -21.39 -17.04
N LEU A 739 -31.64 -21.11 -15.81
CA LEU A 739 -30.84 -22.04 -15.01
C LEU A 739 -31.73 -22.85 -14.07
N ARG A 740 -31.42 -24.14 -13.93
CA ARG A 740 -32.05 -24.99 -12.91
C ARG A 740 -31.37 -24.79 -11.57
N VAL A 741 -32.07 -24.17 -10.63
CA VAL A 741 -31.56 -23.95 -9.28
C VAL A 741 -31.82 -25.16 -8.39
N ARG A 742 -30.78 -25.64 -7.71
CA ARG A 742 -30.87 -26.53 -6.55
C ARG A 742 -30.43 -25.78 -5.30
N LEU A 743 -31.21 -25.87 -4.22
CA LEU A 743 -30.73 -25.40 -2.92
C LEU A 743 -29.83 -26.46 -2.30
N PHE A 744 -28.71 -26.01 -1.72
CA PHE A 744 -27.89 -26.88 -0.90
C PHE A 744 -28.58 -27.15 0.44
N ASP A 745 -28.88 -28.43 0.72
CA ASP A 745 -29.63 -28.88 1.89
C ASP A 745 -28.74 -29.73 2.82
N ALA A 746 -27.69 -29.11 3.34
CA ALA A 746 -26.97 -29.66 4.48
C ALA A 746 -26.76 -28.57 5.53
N ASP A 747 -26.70 -28.99 6.80
CA ASP A 747 -26.57 -28.12 7.97
C ASP A 747 -25.15 -27.49 8.11
N ALA A 748 -24.64 -26.92 7.03
CA ALA A 748 -23.27 -26.47 6.85
C ALA A 748 -23.11 -24.96 7.14
N CYS A 749 -21.88 -24.51 7.36
CA CYS A 749 -21.58 -23.11 7.63
C CYS A 749 -20.17 -22.78 7.13
N CYS A 750 -20.03 -21.60 6.53
CA CYS A 750 -18.76 -21.13 5.98
C CYS A 750 -17.66 -20.96 7.04
N GLY A 751 -17.98 -20.89 8.34
CA GLY A 751 -16.96 -20.83 9.40
C GLY A 751 -16.42 -19.42 9.71
N LEU A 752 -16.78 -18.41 8.92
CA LEU A 752 -16.24 -17.05 8.97
C LEU A 752 -16.18 -16.42 10.37
N THR A 753 -17.25 -16.51 11.16
CA THR A 753 -17.29 -15.88 12.50
C THR A 753 -16.32 -16.52 13.49
N TRP A 754 -15.96 -17.79 13.28
CA TRP A 754 -14.90 -18.45 14.05
C TRP A 754 -13.52 -18.06 13.53
N ILE A 755 -13.34 -17.83 12.23
CA ILE A 755 -12.09 -17.33 11.64
C ILE A 755 -11.78 -15.93 12.19
N SER A 756 -12.72 -14.98 12.07
CA SER A 756 -12.52 -13.58 12.50
C SER A 756 -12.24 -13.42 14.00
N THR A 757 -12.63 -14.39 14.82
CA THR A 757 -12.40 -14.42 16.28
C THR A 757 -11.26 -15.35 16.71
N GLY A 758 -10.48 -15.88 15.75
CA GLY A 758 -9.31 -16.73 15.99
C GLY A 758 -9.63 -18.11 16.59
N GLN A 759 -10.83 -18.63 16.37
CA GLN A 759 -11.28 -19.95 16.84
C GLN A 759 -11.02 -21.03 15.79
N LEU A 760 -9.78 -21.07 15.29
CA LEU A 760 -9.38 -21.77 14.07
C LEU A 760 -9.58 -23.30 14.11
N ASP A 761 -9.48 -23.96 15.26
CA ASP A 761 -9.80 -25.38 15.38
C ASP A 761 -11.27 -25.68 15.05
N THR A 762 -12.17 -24.81 15.52
CA THR A 762 -13.61 -24.93 15.24
C THR A 762 -13.91 -24.51 13.81
N ALA A 763 -13.28 -23.43 13.33
CA ALA A 763 -13.41 -23.01 11.93
C ALA A 763 -13.01 -24.15 10.99
N ARG A 764 -11.83 -24.76 11.18
CA ARG A 764 -11.36 -25.90 10.38
C ARG A 764 -12.38 -27.04 10.31
N ARG A 765 -12.98 -27.43 11.45
CA ARG A 765 -13.99 -28.50 11.46
C ARG A 765 -15.26 -28.13 10.68
N MET A 766 -15.73 -26.88 10.81
CA MET A 766 -16.93 -26.41 10.11
C MET A 766 -16.68 -26.26 8.61
N VAL A 767 -15.53 -25.68 8.25
CA VAL A 767 -15.10 -25.51 6.85
C VAL A 767 -14.92 -26.88 6.21
N ARG A 768 -14.19 -27.81 6.83
CA ARG A 768 -14.02 -29.19 6.32
C ARG A 768 -15.35 -29.85 6.01
N ARG A 769 -16.26 -29.90 6.98
CA ARG A 769 -17.59 -30.49 6.79
C ARG A 769 -18.36 -29.85 5.63
N THR A 770 -18.27 -28.54 5.47
CA THR A 770 -18.96 -27.81 4.40
C THR A 770 -18.34 -28.08 3.04
N VAL A 771 -17.00 -28.04 2.98
CA VAL A 771 -16.21 -28.32 1.77
C VAL A 771 -16.43 -29.75 1.30
N ASP A 772 -16.37 -30.75 2.19
CA ASP A 772 -16.57 -32.15 1.80
C ASP A 772 -17.98 -32.39 1.24
N ALA A 773 -19.00 -31.76 1.84
CA ALA A 773 -20.38 -31.89 1.38
C ALA A 773 -20.61 -31.17 0.03
N LEU A 774 -20.02 -29.99 -0.18
CA LEU A 774 -20.11 -29.27 -1.45
C LEU A 774 -19.31 -29.96 -2.56
N ALA A 775 -18.11 -30.49 -2.24
CA ALA A 775 -17.30 -31.24 -3.19
C ALA A 775 -18.04 -32.48 -3.69
N ALA A 776 -18.70 -33.22 -2.79
CA ALA A 776 -19.51 -34.38 -3.16
C ALA A 776 -20.63 -34.03 -4.15
N GLU A 777 -21.29 -32.87 -4.00
CA GLU A 777 -22.30 -32.40 -4.96
C GLU A 777 -21.69 -32.08 -6.33
N VAL A 778 -20.54 -31.41 -6.36
CA VAL A 778 -19.83 -31.07 -7.61
C VAL A 778 -19.34 -32.33 -8.32
N ASP A 779 -18.78 -33.28 -7.58
CA ASP A 779 -18.28 -34.56 -8.11
C ASP A 779 -19.43 -35.43 -8.65
N THR A 780 -20.56 -35.49 -7.94
CA THR A 780 -21.77 -36.22 -8.40
C THR A 780 -22.29 -35.67 -9.73
N ALA A 781 -22.12 -34.37 -9.97
CA ALA A 781 -22.47 -33.71 -11.21
C ALA A 781 -21.35 -33.76 -12.29
N GLY A 782 -20.34 -34.61 -12.12
CA GLY A 782 -19.23 -34.77 -13.07
C GLY A 782 -18.32 -33.55 -13.18
N GLY A 783 -18.27 -32.69 -12.14
CA GLY A 783 -17.43 -31.50 -12.09
C GLY A 783 -18.01 -30.26 -12.80
N ALA A 784 -19.19 -30.35 -13.40
CA ALA A 784 -19.79 -29.25 -14.17
C ALA A 784 -20.64 -28.27 -13.31
N LEU A 785 -20.97 -28.65 -12.08
CA LEU A 785 -21.85 -27.89 -11.18
C LEU A 785 -21.16 -26.63 -10.66
N THR A 786 -21.84 -25.48 -10.79
CA THR A 786 -21.39 -24.21 -10.20
C THR A 786 -22.08 -23.96 -8.88
N ILE A 787 -21.30 -23.55 -7.88
CA ILE A 787 -21.79 -23.15 -6.57
C ILE A 787 -21.96 -21.64 -6.57
N VAL A 788 -23.17 -21.14 -6.31
CA VAL A 788 -23.47 -19.70 -6.27
C VAL A 788 -23.60 -19.26 -4.82
N GLY A 789 -22.77 -18.30 -4.40
CA GLY A 789 -22.85 -17.66 -3.09
C GLY A 789 -23.51 -16.29 -3.14
N LEU A 790 -24.25 -15.93 -2.08
CA LEU A 790 -24.97 -14.65 -1.96
C LEU A 790 -24.29 -13.68 -0.98
N GLU A 791 -23.95 -14.14 0.23
CA GLU A 791 -23.16 -13.33 1.17
C GLU A 791 -21.67 -13.34 0.76
N PRO A 792 -21.08 -12.19 0.39
CA PRO A 792 -19.72 -12.18 -0.14
C PRO A 792 -18.67 -12.63 0.87
N SER A 793 -18.87 -12.36 2.17
CA SER A 793 -17.93 -12.78 3.20
C SER A 793 -17.88 -14.30 3.40
N CYS A 794 -19.02 -14.99 3.34
CA CYS A 794 -19.05 -16.45 3.37
C CYS A 794 -18.57 -17.07 2.05
N THR A 795 -18.88 -16.44 0.92
CA THR A 795 -18.42 -16.88 -0.40
C THR A 795 -16.89 -16.80 -0.52
N ALA A 796 -16.29 -15.75 0.03
CA ALA A 796 -14.83 -15.60 0.12
C ALA A 796 -14.17 -16.74 0.89
N VAL A 797 -14.80 -17.24 1.97
CA VAL A 797 -14.23 -18.37 2.72
C VAL A 797 -14.16 -19.62 1.85
N LEU A 798 -15.21 -19.94 1.11
CA LEU A 798 -15.21 -21.11 0.22
C LEU A 798 -14.20 -20.97 -0.93
N ARG A 799 -13.97 -19.74 -1.41
CA ARG A 799 -13.08 -19.47 -2.55
C ARG A 799 -11.61 -19.31 -2.17
N HIS A 800 -11.31 -18.92 -0.92
CA HIS A 800 -9.96 -18.58 -0.47
C HIS A 800 -9.61 -19.17 0.90
N ASP A 801 -10.25 -18.75 2.00
CA ASP A 801 -9.84 -19.15 3.36
C ASP A 801 -9.88 -20.68 3.60
N ALA A 802 -10.74 -21.40 2.87
CA ALA A 802 -10.78 -22.85 2.92
C ALA A 802 -9.43 -23.45 2.51
N LEU A 803 -8.76 -22.94 1.48
CA LEU A 803 -7.45 -23.40 1.04
C LEU A 803 -6.39 -23.11 2.11
N ASP A 804 -6.39 -21.92 2.70
CA ASP A 804 -5.44 -21.52 3.75
C ASP A 804 -5.56 -22.36 5.03
N LEU A 805 -6.76 -22.87 5.33
CA LEU A 805 -7.06 -23.67 6.52
C LEU A 805 -6.88 -25.18 6.32
N LEU A 806 -7.17 -25.66 5.11
CA LEU A 806 -7.30 -27.08 4.79
C LEU A 806 -6.14 -27.62 3.94
N GLY A 807 -5.54 -26.78 3.10
CA GLY A 807 -4.44 -27.11 2.19
C GLY A 807 -4.74 -26.71 0.75
N HIS A 808 -3.75 -26.10 0.08
CA HIS A 808 -3.84 -25.86 -1.37
C HIS A 808 -3.74 -27.14 -2.20
N ASP A 809 -3.24 -28.23 -1.61
CA ASP A 809 -3.20 -29.57 -2.18
C ASP A 809 -4.47 -30.40 -1.86
N ASP A 810 -5.35 -29.91 -0.99
CA ASP A 810 -6.60 -30.61 -0.63
C ASP A 810 -7.57 -30.64 -1.83
N PRO A 811 -7.92 -31.85 -2.36
CA PRO A 811 -8.73 -31.94 -3.56
C PRO A 811 -10.13 -31.34 -3.40
N ALA A 812 -10.78 -31.58 -2.24
CA ALA A 812 -12.14 -31.09 -2.00
C ALA A 812 -12.16 -29.56 -1.89
N ALA A 813 -11.19 -28.97 -1.18
CA ALA A 813 -11.07 -27.51 -1.08
C ALA A 813 -10.81 -26.87 -2.45
N ARG A 814 -9.93 -27.45 -3.27
CA ARG A 814 -9.69 -26.98 -4.66
C ARG A 814 -10.94 -27.07 -5.52
N THR A 815 -11.66 -28.19 -5.48
CA THR A 815 -12.91 -28.38 -6.23
C THR A 815 -13.94 -27.31 -5.86
N VAL A 816 -14.16 -27.10 -4.55
CA VAL A 816 -15.13 -26.10 -4.08
C VAL A 816 -14.70 -24.68 -4.42
N ALA A 817 -13.44 -24.32 -4.19
CA ALA A 817 -12.93 -22.99 -4.53
C ALA A 817 -13.04 -22.73 -6.04
N GLY A 818 -12.70 -23.72 -6.86
CA GLY A 818 -12.79 -23.67 -8.31
C GLY A 818 -14.21 -23.62 -8.86
N ALA A 819 -15.20 -24.18 -8.15
CA ALA A 819 -16.62 -24.19 -8.54
C ALA A 819 -17.44 -23.02 -7.98
N THR A 820 -16.93 -22.29 -6.98
CA THR A 820 -17.66 -21.20 -6.31
C THR A 820 -17.62 -19.91 -7.12
N ARG A 821 -18.78 -19.32 -7.40
CA ARG A 821 -18.97 -18.06 -8.14
C ARG A 821 -19.95 -17.13 -7.42
N THR A 822 -19.84 -15.84 -7.69
CA THR A 822 -20.85 -14.84 -7.30
C THR A 822 -22.04 -14.92 -8.26
N LEU A 823 -23.17 -14.32 -7.86
CA LEU A 823 -24.34 -14.22 -8.73
C LEU A 823 -24.00 -13.52 -10.06
N ALA A 824 -23.28 -12.41 -10.01
CA ALA A 824 -22.90 -11.65 -11.19
C ALA A 824 -21.97 -12.43 -12.13
N GLU A 825 -21.00 -13.17 -11.61
CA GLU A 825 -20.11 -14.02 -12.42
C GLU A 825 -20.88 -15.08 -13.21
N VAL A 826 -21.91 -15.69 -12.60
CA VAL A 826 -22.76 -16.68 -13.28
C VAL A 826 -23.60 -16.02 -14.37
N LEU A 827 -24.24 -14.90 -14.07
CA LEU A 827 -25.11 -14.20 -15.01
C LEU A 827 -24.33 -13.60 -16.19
N ALA A 828 -23.15 -13.03 -15.94
CA ALA A 828 -22.29 -12.46 -16.98
C ALA A 828 -21.55 -13.53 -17.80
N GLY A 829 -21.20 -14.66 -17.19
CA GLY A 829 -20.31 -15.66 -17.79
C GLY A 829 -20.99 -16.85 -18.48
N ARG A 830 -22.25 -17.16 -18.16
CA ARG A 830 -22.88 -18.41 -18.63
C ARG A 830 -23.90 -18.29 -19.74
N ARG A 831 -24.47 -17.11 -20.07
CA ARG A 831 -25.54 -17.02 -21.08
C ARG A 831 -25.54 -15.69 -21.87
N PRO A 832 -25.02 -15.65 -23.11
CA PRO A 832 -25.14 -14.47 -23.97
C PRO A 832 -26.59 -14.18 -24.42
N ASP A 833 -27.47 -15.19 -24.40
CA ASP A 833 -28.86 -15.06 -24.83
C ASP A 833 -29.84 -14.62 -23.71
N TRP A 834 -29.38 -14.56 -22.45
CA TRP A 834 -30.19 -14.00 -21.37
C TRP A 834 -30.19 -12.48 -21.48
N THR A 835 -31.37 -11.88 -21.55
CA THR A 835 -31.51 -10.43 -21.55
C THR A 835 -31.67 -9.95 -20.11
N PRO A 836 -30.70 -9.23 -19.55
CA PRO A 836 -30.84 -8.69 -18.21
C PRO A 836 -31.98 -7.66 -18.15
N PRO A 837 -32.60 -7.46 -16.97
CA PRO A 837 -33.65 -6.47 -16.81
C PRO A 837 -33.12 -5.05 -17.09
N ARG A 838 -34.00 -4.19 -17.61
CA ARG A 838 -33.66 -2.78 -17.89
C ARG A 838 -33.73 -1.94 -16.62
N LEU A 839 -32.68 -1.15 -16.37
CA LEU A 839 -32.52 -0.21 -15.26
C LEU A 839 -32.21 1.21 -15.79
N ASP A 840 -32.71 1.56 -16.97
CA ASP A 840 -32.51 2.89 -17.56
C ASP A 840 -33.04 3.98 -16.62
N GLY A 841 -32.21 5.01 -16.39
CA GLY A 841 -32.57 6.12 -15.50
C GLY A 841 -32.49 5.78 -14.00
N VAL A 842 -32.06 4.57 -13.63
CA VAL A 842 -31.77 4.20 -12.24
C VAL A 842 -30.32 4.55 -11.91
N THR A 843 -30.14 5.42 -10.92
CA THR A 843 -28.83 5.67 -10.31
C THR A 843 -28.60 4.68 -9.17
N VAL A 844 -27.48 3.98 -9.20
CA VAL A 844 -27.08 2.99 -8.19
C VAL A 844 -25.82 3.47 -7.48
N VAL A 845 -25.92 3.70 -6.17
CA VAL A 845 -24.76 3.86 -5.29
C VAL A 845 -24.39 2.47 -4.78
N ALA A 846 -23.36 1.87 -5.36
CA ALA A 846 -22.91 0.53 -5.02
C ALA A 846 -21.81 0.58 -3.95
N GLN A 847 -22.00 -0.18 -2.88
CA GLN A 847 -20.96 -0.49 -1.90
C GLN A 847 -20.47 -1.93 -2.13
N PRO A 848 -19.38 -2.12 -2.90
CA PRO A 848 -18.70 -3.41 -2.96
C PRO A 848 -18.35 -3.87 -1.55
N HIS A 849 -18.68 -5.13 -1.22
CA HIS A 849 -18.30 -5.69 0.06
C HIS A 849 -16.78 -5.94 0.09
N CYS A 850 -16.12 -5.68 1.22
CA CYS A 850 -14.66 -5.77 1.32
C CYS A 850 -14.07 -7.14 0.92
N HIS A 851 -14.74 -8.22 1.31
CA HIS A 851 -14.35 -9.56 0.89
C HIS A 851 -14.67 -9.83 -0.60
N HIS A 852 -15.76 -9.24 -1.13
CA HIS A 852 -16.10 -9.31 -2.56
C HIS A 852 -14.95 -8.73 -3.38
N HIS A 853 -14.57 -7.49 -3.06
CA HIS A 853 -13.43 -6.79 -3.64
C HIS A 853 -12.14 -7.59 -3.54
N ALA A 854 -11.79 -8.09 -2.36
CA ALA A 854 -10.49 -8.69 -2.12
C ALA A 854 -10.29 -10.08 -2.75
N VAL A 855 -11.35 -10.89 -2.88
CA VAL A 855 -11.23 -12.31 -3.28
C VAL A 855 -11.91 -12.62 -4.62
N MET A 856 -13.03 -11.98 -4.93
CA MET A 856 -13.81 -12.27 -6.15
C MET A 856 -13.65 -11.17 -7.22
N GLY A 857 -13.28 -9.94 -6.82
CA GLY A 857 -13.38 -8.76 -7.68
C GLY A 857 -14.82 -8.27 -7.83
N TRP A 858 -15.04 -7.08 -8.40
CA TRP A 858 -16.38 -6.49 -8.60
C TRP A 858 -16.65 -6.09 -10.06
N GLN A 859 -15.83 -6.61 -10.98
CA GLN A 859 -15.91 -6.29 -12.40
C GLN A 859 -17.15 -6.91 -13.06
N ALA A 860 -17.51 -8.13 -12.68
CA ALA A 860 -18.70 -8.82 -13.20
C ALA A 860 -19.98 -8.05 -12.83
N ASP A 861 -20.10 -7.62 -11.58
CA ASP A 861 -21.22 -6.82 -11.07
C ASP A 861 -21.35 -5.49 -11.81
N ARG A 862 -20.22 -4.77 -11.99
CA ARG A 862 -20.21 -3.52 -12.76
C ARG A 862 -20.66 -3.75 -14.20
N ALA A 863 -20.11 -4.76 -14.87
CA ALA A 863 -20.44 -5.06 -16.26
C ALA A 863 -21.93 -5.43 -16.40
N LEU A 864 -22.47 -6.21 -15.45
CA LEU A 864 -23.88 -6.58 -15.44
C LEU A 864 -24.79 -5.37 -15.24
N LEU A 865 -24.50 -4.50 -14.25
CA LEU A 865 -25.29 -3.29 -14.01
C LEU A 865 -25.24 -2.33 -15.20
N ALA A 866 -24.06 -2.20 -15.85
CA ALA A 866 -23.91 -1.41 -17.07
C ALA A 866 -24.73 -2.01 -18.22
N ALA A 867 -24.75 -3.34 -18.37
CA ALA A 867 -25.59 -4.02 -19.36
C ALA A 867 -27.09 -3.83 -19.12
N CYS A 868 -27.51 -3.64 -17.86
CA CYS A 868 -28.88 -3.26 -17.52
C CYS A 868 -29.21 -1.79 -17.87
N GLY A 869 -28.22 -0.94 -18.16
CA GLY A 869 -28.41 0.49 -18.42
C GLY A 869 -28.42 1.39 -17.17
N ALA A 870 -27.99 0.88 -16.01
CA ALA A 870 -27.93 1.67 -14.78
C ALA A 870 -26.74 2.64 -14.77
N THR A 871 -26.93 3.82 -14.17
CA THR A 871 -25.81 4.73 -13.83
C THR A 871 -25.24 4.30 -12.50
N VAL A 872 -24.00 3.79 -12.47
CA VAL A 872 -23.40 3.21 -11.26
C VAL A 872 -22.31 4.12 -10.69
N GLU A 873 -22.51 4.56 -9.46
CA GLU A 873 -21.49 5.17 -8.62
C GLU A 873 -20.94 4.11 -7.66
N VAL A 874 -19.65 3.80 -7.76
CA VAL A 874 -19.02 2.77 -6.93
C VAL A 874 -18.27 3.42 -5.77
N VAL A 875 -18.72 3.12 -4.56
CA VAL A 875 -18.14 3.65 -3.33
C VAL A 875 -16.82 2.91 -3.03
N GLY A 876 -15.76 3.68 -2.75
CA GLY A 876 -14.51 3.16 -2.19
C GLY A 876 -14.60 2.86 -0.68
N GLY A 877 -13.59 2.19 -0.14
CA GLY A 877 -13.47 1.97 1.31
C GLY A 877 -14.36 0.87 1.88
N CYS A 878 -14.69 0.98 3.17
CA CYS A 878 -15.47 -0.01 3.92
C CYS A 878 -16.71 0.65 4.53
N CYS A 879 -17.81 -0.11 4.66
CA CYS A 879 -18.99 0.36 5.38
C CYS A 879 -18.73 0.66 6.87
N GLY A 880 -17.65 0.14 7.44
CA GLY A 880 -17.26 0.34 8.84
C GLY A 880 -17.88 -0.64 9.85
N LEU A 881 -18.86 -1.47 9.46
CA LEU A 881 -19.41 -2.50 10.36
C LEU A 881 -18.56 -3.77 10.39
N ALA A 882 -18.19 -4.30 9.22
CA ALA A 882 -17.31 -5.46 9.01
C ALA A 882 -17.48 -6.61 10.03
N GLY A 883 -18.61 -7.33 9.95
CA GLY A 883 -18.89 -8.45 10.83
C GLY A 883 -19.17 -8.03 12.27
N ASP A 884 -18.42 -8.61 13.21
CA ASP A 884 -18.53 -8.33 14.64
C ASP A 884 -17.91 -6.98 15.03
N PHE A 885 -16.92 -6.48 14.30
CA PHE A 885 -16.14 -5.28 14.64
C PHE A 885 -17.01 -4.11 15.09
N GLY A 886 -17.86 -3.56 14.21
CA GLY A 886 -18.63 -2.38 14.53
C GLY A 886 -19.77 -2.64 15.54
N MET A 887 -20.08 -3.91 15.83
CA MET A 887 -21.06 -4.30 16.85
C MET A 887 -20.49 -4.29 18.26
N GLU A 888 -19.18 -4.50 18.43
CA GLU A 888 -18.56 -4.58 19.75
C GLU A 888 -18.62 -3.25 20.51
N ARG A 889 -18.71 -3.34 21.83
CA ARG A 889 -18.65 -2.17 22.72
C ARG A 889 -17.34 -1.42 22.52
N GLY A 890 -17.44 -0.09 22.34
CA GLY A 890 -16.28 0.79 22.13
C GLY A 890 -15.89 0.95 20.67
N ARG A 891 -16.57 0.26 19.73
CA ARG A 891 -16.30 0.34 18.29
C ARG A 891 -17.25 1.22 17.50
N TYR A 892 -18.36 1.65 18.10
CA TYR A 892 -19.38 2.39 17.37
C TYR A 892 -18.84 3.69 16.75
N ASP A 893 -18.09 4.49 17.51
CA ASP A 893 -17.60 5.79 17.03
C ASP A 893 -16.58 5.64 15.89
N ILE A 894 -15.66 4.67 16.00
CA ILE A 894 -14.71 4.38 14.92
C ILE A 894 -15.41 3.77 13.70
N SER A 895 -16.42 2.91 13.91
CA SER A 895 -17.24 2.35 12.83
C SER A 895 -17.98 3.43 12.04
N MET A 896 -18.52 4.44 12.74
CA MET A 896 -19.12 5.61 12.09
C MET A 896 -18.09 6.42 11.31
N ARG A 897 -16.92 6.73 11.89
CA ARG A 897 -15.86 7.45 11.19
C ARG A 897 -15.43 6.74 9.92
N ILE A 898 -15.32 5.41 9.95
CA ILE A 898 -15.02 4.62 8.75
C ILE A 898 -16.12 4.78 7.70
N ALA A 899 -17.40 4.69 8.08
CA ALA A 899 -18.51 4.89 7.15
C ALA A 899 -18.53 6.30 6.54
N GLU A 900 -18.09 7.31 7.30
CA GLU A 900 -17.97 8.70 6.86
C GLU A 900 -16.80 8.96 5.91
N THR A 901 -15.89 8.00 5.70
CA THR A 901 -14.78 8.18 4.75
C THR A 901 -15.24 8.20 3.29
N ALA A 902 -16.33 7.50 2.95
CA ALA A 902 -16.81 7.39 1.57
C ALA A 902 -18.30 7.03 1.47
N LEU A 903 -18.77 6.02 2.19
CA LEU A 903 -20.13 5.46 2.04
C LEU A 903 -21.24 6.46 2.38
N LEU A 904 -21.21 7.05 3.58
CA LEU A 904 -22.25 7.98 3.98
C LEU A 904 -22.23 9.27 3.14
N PRO A 905 -21.05 9.85 2.79
CA PRO A 905 -20.97 10.94 1.82
C PRO A 905 -21.62 10.60 0.47
N ALA A 906 -21.30 9.44 -0.12
CA ALA A 906 -21.85 9.02 -1.41
C ALA A 906 -23.37 8.86 -1.37
N ILE A 907 -23.90 8.21 -0.33
CA ILE A 907 -25.36 8.07 -0.15
C ILE A 907 -26.05 9.43 -0.04
N ARG A 908 -25.46 10.39 0.68
CA ARG A 908 -26.02 11.75 0.81
C ARG A 908 -25.95 12.53 -0.51
N ALA A 909 -24.86 12.39 -1.26
CA ALA A 909 -24.66 13.09 -2.53
C ALA A 909 -25.61 12.61 -3.63
N ALA A 910 -25.92 11.30 -3.68
CA ALA A 910 -26.77 10.73 -4.72
C ALA A 910 -28.28 11.02 -4.57
N GLY A 911 -28.72 11.50 -3.39
CA GLY A 911 -30.11 11.82 -3.10
C GLY A 911 -30.99 10.61 -2.77
N ASP A 912 -32.26 10.88 -2.44
CA ASP A 912 -33.18 9.88 -1.89
C ASP A 912 -33.66 8.85 -2.94
N GLU A 913 -33.72 9.24 -4.20
CA GLU A 913 -34.16 8.40 -5.34
C GLU A 913 -33.10 7.36 -5.77
N ALA A 914 -31.82 7.54 -5.40
CA ALA A 914 -30.75 6.65 -5.82
C ALA A 914 -30.82 5.31 -5.07
N VAL A 915 -30.70 4.18 -5.77
CA VAL A 915 -30.69 2.85 -5.14
C VAL A 915 -29.35 2.62 -4.44
N VAL A 916 -29.37 2.24 -3.16
CA VAL A 916 -28.15 1.80 -2.46
C VAL A 916 -28.00 0.29 -2.62
N LEU A 917 -26.99 -0.15 -3.35
CA LEU A 917 -26.69 -1.56 -3.61
C LEU A 917 -25.61 -2.05 -2.64
N ALA A 918 -25.91 -3.09 -1.86
CA ALA A 918 -24.96 -3.74 -0.96
C ALA A 918 -25.30 -5.23 -0.75
N ASP A 919 -24.43 -6.12 -1.24
CA ASP A 919 -24.66 -7.56 -1.14
C ASP A 919 -24.34 -8.14 0.24
N GLY A 920 -23.41 -7.52 0.97
CA GLY A 920 -23.04 -7.98 2.30
C GLY A 920 -24.05 -7.58 3.38
N PHE A 921 -24.45 -8.53 4.21
CA PHE A 921 -25.37 -8.35 5.33
C PHE A 921 -24.92 -7.24 6.29
N SER A 922 -23.63 -7.19 6.62
CA SER A 922 -23.08 -6.13 7.48
C SER A 922 -23.16 -4.75 6.81
N CYS A 923 -22.94 -4.66 5.50
CA CYS A 923 -23.05 -3.39 4.78
C CYS A 923 -24.51 -2.91 4.78
N ARG A 924 -25.47 -3.78 4.49
CA ARG A 924 -26.89 -3.43 4.56
C ARG A 924 -27.34 -2.99 5.95
N THR A 925 -26.89 -3.72 6.98
CA THR A 925 -27.18 -3.38 8.37
C THR A 925 -26.63 -2.00 8.74
N GLN A 926 -25.42 -1.66 8.30
CA GLN A 926 -24.83 -0.36 8.55
C GLN A 926 -25.61 0.77 7.86
N VAL A 927 -25.96 0.61 6.59
CA VAL A 927 -26.73 1.60 5.83
C VAL A 927 -28.08 1.84 6.51
N ALA A 928 -28.79 0.78 6.90
CA ALA A 928 -30.06 0.89 7.59
C ALA A 928 -29.94 1.63 8.95
N GLN A 929 -28.86 1.40 9.71
CA GLN A 929 -28.67 2.02 11.02
C GLN A 929 -28.17 3.46 10.96
N LEU A 930 -27.32 3.82 10.00
CA LEU A 930 -26.64 5.12 9.97
C LEU A 930 -27.23 6.10 8.96
N ALA A 931 -27.72 5.62 7.81
CA ALA A 931 -28.31 6.47 6.78
C ALA A 931 -29.85 6.52 6.87
N GLY A 932 -30.48 5.61 7.63
CA GLY A 932 -31.94 5.47 7.65
C GLY A 932 -32.53 5.04 6.30
N ARG A 933 -31.68 4.62 5.36
CA ARG A 933 -32.06 4.17 4.02
C ARG A 933 -32.06 2.65 3.93
N ARG A 934 -32.94 2.09 3.10
CA ARG A 934 -32.91 0.66 2.78
C ARG A 934 -31.97 0.43 1.60
N SER A 935 -30.95 -0.40 1.82
CA SER A 935 -30.12 -0.95 0.74
C SER A 935 -30.67 -2.28 0.25
N VAL A 936 -30.43 -2.61 -1.02
CA VAL A 936 -30.85 -3.87 -1.66
C VAL A 936 -29.64 -4.73 -2.04
N HIS A 937 -29.86 -6.04 -2.16
CA HIS A 937 -28.89 -6.97 -2.76
C HIS A 937 -29.05 -6.98 -4.30
N LEU A 938 -27.99 -7.32 -5.05
CA LEU A 938 -28.00 -7.38 -6.52
C LEU A 938 -29.18 -8.21 -7.05
N ALA A 939 -29.37 -9.41 -6.52
CA ALA A 939 -30.52 -10.28 -6.82
C ALA A 939 -31.87 -9.55 -6.70
N GLN A 940 -32.08 -8.75 -5.66
CA GLN A 940 -33.33 -8.02 -5.44
C GLN A 940 -33.51 -6.86 -6.41
N LEU A 941 -32.41 -6.19 -6.76
CA LEU A 941 -32.42 -5.13 -7.77
C LEU A 941 -32.80 -5.69 -9.14
N LEU A 942 -32.25 -6.85 -9.51
CA LEU A 942 -32.55 -7.51 -10.79
C LEU A 942 -33.97 -8.11 -10.81
N ALA A 943 -34.42 -8.76 -9.73
CA ALA A 943 -35.78 -9.32 -9.65
C ALA A 943 -36.87 -8.23 -9.63
N GLY A 944 -36.57 -7.06 -9.06
CA GLY A 944 -37.53 -5.98 -8.85
C GLY A 944 -37.66 -4.97 -9.99
N ALA A 945 -36.99 -5.17 -11.12
CA ALA A 945 -36.87 -4.18 -12.20
C ALA A 945 -38.23 -3.80 -12.84
N ASP A 946 -39.21 -4.70 -12.86
CA ASP A 946 -40.56 -4.41 -13.36
C ASP A 946 -41.41 -3.56 -12.39
N GLY A 947 -40.92 -3.30 -11.16
CA GLY A 947 -41.65 -2.63 -10.07
C GLY A 947 -40.87 -1.53 -9.34
N VAL A 948 -39.82 -0.96 -9.94
CA VAL A 948 -38.98 0.09 -9.32
C VAL A 948 -39.79 1.37 -8.98
N ALA A 949 -40.99 1.53 -9.52
CA ALA A 949 -41.92 2.60 -9.15
C ALA A 949 -42.59 2.43 -7.76
N GLU A 950 -42.65 1.21 -7.19
CA GLU A 950 -43.31 0.97 -5.88
C GLU A 950 -42.36 1.00 -4.68
N ARG A 951 -41.04 1.18 -4.91
CA ARG A 951 -40.02 1.29 -3.86
C ARG A 951 -39.37 2.68 -3.79
N ARG A 952 -39.97 3.67 -4.46
CA ARG A 952 -39.70 5.09 -4.29
C ARG A 952 -40.27 5.60 -2.97
#